data_AF-A0A4Z0EQT0-F1
#
_entry.id   AF-A0A4Z0EQT0-F1
#
_cell.length_a   1.000
_cell.length_b   1.000
_cell.length_c   1.000
_cell.angle_alpha   90.00
_cell.angle_beta   90.00
_cell.angle_gamma   90.00
#
_symmetry.space_group_name_H-M   'P 1'
#
loop_
_entity.id
_entity.type
_entity.pdbx_description
1 polymer ?
#
loop_
_entity_poly.entity_id
_entity_poly.type
_entity_poly.pdbx_seq_one_letter_code
_entity_poly.pdbx_strand_id
1 'polypeptide(L)'
;MSFSDALRLLARHWIVLLLVPLVLGVSAYFFSRRLPKVYSSDTTIYTGIASGYTLAGNAEADYNATNNAFDNLINLLTARSTKEEVSYRLLANHLFELSQQPTLGNTLPYSTLRESLPAGVRQQLLGSTKDITLDSVRHYAKANTTNPIYQLLNSADPTYSLAALQHLSAARIGQSDLVRLEYESYNPEICRSTLELATSVFLDQSRNLREGQTASVVQYYEKEVARAKERVSKAENANLAFNRDNNIVNYDVQSNNIATTKEALAGELTQVSQQYAGATAILQAVNQKLGKKESSLLSSRQVLEQRQKLSRLNSAIADEQLFNQQKEGGPSAKLKELQAEADRTAQAIQGNVDSYYAQSNSTEGIPNKEMLTEWVQAMTQVESNRAKLSVMRKRLAEFDHEYQRMAPLGATLQSLKRETDLAEKEYMAALTSLNASKASMQNTQLTSKLKIVDAPNMPTSPKNGKLLPIVLLSSMGGFVFVAGLVLGLGLLDKSLKTPAAAARQIGLPIAGVLLDTHATPPKLLQASQQRSLDQLVRHILLQANTPPISSPFVVGVLSVQHQESKTTLCQALAQRCHQMGVQTLALYPDTNDTSETLESPSLFYSAEVAAARGWLLDELIQNAVPKHMEEASSPQVQVVLVEFPALRESILPVGILRQLSFIFLAVPANRPWRLTDHQTVERLRAATTAPVEVVLFGVAPQHDDEV
;
A
#
# COMPACT_ATOMS: atom_id res chain seq x y z
N MET A 1 14.94 1.15 -55.18
CA MET A 1 13.60 1.75 -55.27
C MET A 1 13.70 3.18 -54.74
N SER A 2 13.30 4.18 -55.52
CA SER A 2 13.27 5.58 -55.06
C SER A 2 12.12 5.79 -54.07
N PHE A 3 12.18 6.84 -53.25
CA PHE A 3 11.07 7.23 -52.36
C PHE A 3 9.77 7.50 -53.14
N SER A 4 9.89 8.07 -54.35
CA SER A 4 8.77 8.25 -55.27
C SER A 4 8.13 6.92 -55.68
N ASP A 5 8.94 5.89 -55.89
CA ASP A 5 8.48 4.57 -56.32
C ASP A 5 7.78 3.84 -55.17
N ALA A 6 8.30 3.98 -53.95
CA ALA A 6 7.67 3.48 -52.74
C ALA A 6 6.26 4.06 -52.53
N LEU A 7 6.13 5.38 -52.69
CA LEU A 7 4.84 6.07 -52.56
C LEU A 7 3.85 5.63 -53.64
N ARG A 8 4.31 5.50 -54.89
CA ARG A 8 3.49 5.02 -56.02
C ARG A 8 3.06 3.57 -55.83
N LEU A 9 3.95 2.71 -55.34
CA LEU A 9 3.68 1.29 -55.08
C LEU A 9 2.62 1.13 -53.97
N LEU A 10 2.72 1.92 -52.90
CA LEU A 10 1.71 1.98 -51.85
C LEU A 10 0.38 2.52 -52.40
N ALA A 11 0.41 3.60 -53.20
CA ALA A 11 -0.81 4.15 -53.83
C ALA A 11 -1.49 3.15 -54.78
N ARG A 12 -0.72 2.31 -55.50
CA ARG A 12 -1.28 1.26 -56.35
C ARG A 12 -2.00 0.17 -55.55
N HIS A 13 -1.54 -0.11 -54.34
CA HIS A 13 -2.13 -1.09 -53.43
C HIS A 13 -2.97 -0.45 -52.32
N TRP A 14 -3.46 0.78 -52.53
CA TRP A 14 -4.20 1.55 -51.50
C TRP A 14 -5.44 0.80 -50.99
N ILE A 15 -6.09 0.01 -51.85
CA ILE A 15 -7.24 -0.83 -51.50
C ILE A 15 -6.85 -1.83 -50.41
N VAL A 16 -5.71 -2.52 -50.56
CA VAL A 16 -5.24 -3.52 -49.59
C VAL A 16 -4.76 -2.86 -48.31
N LEU A 17 -4.09 -1.70 -48.43
CA LEU A 17 -3.64 -0.89 -47.30
C LEU A 17 -4.78 -0.34 -46.44
N LEU A 18 -5.97 -0.14 -47.00
CA LEU A 18 -7.15 0.30 -46.25
C LEU A 18 -7.96 -0.89 -45.74
N LEU A 19 -8.19 -1.88 -46.61
CA LEU A 19 -9.08 -3.00 -46.33
C LEU A 19 -8.54 -3.92 -45.23
N VAL A 20 -7.24 -4.22 -45.21
CA VAL A 20 -6.66 -5.12 -44.19
C VAL A 20 -6.71 -4.51 -42.78
N PRO A 21 -6.28 -3.26 -42.54
CA PRO A 21 -6.46 -2.60 -41.24
C PRO A 21 -7.91 -2.51 -40.79
N LEU A 22 -8.82 -2.22 -41.73
CA LEU A 22 -10.26 -2.16 -41.46
C LEU A 22 -10.78 -3.53 -41.02
N VAL A 23 -10.46 -4.60 -41.73
CA VAL A 23 -10.85 -5.97 -41.38
C VAL A 23 -10.27 -6.38 -40.03
N LEU A 24 -9.00 -6.08 -39.77
CA LEU A 24 -8.35 -6.37 -38.49
C LEU A 24 -8.97 -5.57 -37.34
N GLY A 25 -9.29 -4.29 -37.54
CA GLY A 25 -10.00 -3.45 -36.57
C GLY A 25 -11.41 -3.95 -36.28
N VAL A 26 -12.18 -4.31 -37.31
CA VAL A 26 -13.53 -4.89 -37.18
C VAL A 26 -13.47 -6.25 -36.47
N SER A 27 -12.50 -7.10 -36.82
CA SER A 27 -12.26 -8.37 -36.16
C SER A 27 -11.90 -8.17 -34.68
N ALA A 28 -10.94 -7.29 -34.39
CA ALA A 28 -10.55 -6.94 -33.02
C ALA A 28 -11.73 -6.40 -32.21
N TYR A 29 -12.60 -5.57 -32.80
CA TYR A 29 -13.84 -5.12 -32.16
C TYR A 29 -14.79 -6.29 -31.86
N PHE A 30 -14.99 -7.20 -32.82
CA PHE A 30 -15.91 -8.33 -32.69
C PHE A 30 -15.45 -9.37 -31.67
N PHE A 31 -14.14 -9.57 -31.53
CA PHE A 31 -13.56 -10.41 -30.47
C PHE A 31 -13.51 -9.68 -29.12
N SER A 32 -13.09 -8.41 -29.10
CA SER A 32 -12.93 -7.67 -27.85
C SER A 32 -14.25 -7.32 -27.17
N ARG A 33 -15.35 -7.16 -27.93
CA ARG A 33 -16.70 -6.99 -27.34
C ARG A 33 -17.18 -8.21 -26.54
N ARG A 34 -16.57 -9.38 -26.75
CA ARG A 34 -16.86 -10.62 -26.00
C ARG A 34 -15.98 -10.79 -24.76
N LEU A 35 -15.03 -9.88 -24.51
CA LEU A 35 -14.24 -9.91 -23.29
C LEU A 35 -15.14 -9.74 -22.06
N PRO A 36 -14.84 -10.41 -20.95
CA PRO A 36 -15.60 -10.26 -19.72
C PRO A 36 -15.61 -8.79 -19.30
N LYS A 37 -16.81 -8.31 -18.96
CA LYS A 37 -17.02 -6.94 -18.47
C LYS A 37 -16.50 -6.88 -17.04
N VAL A 38 -15.64 -5.90 -16.75
CA VAL A 38 -15.21 -5.60 -15.39
C VAL A 38 -15.93 -4.34 -14.94
N TYR A 39 -16.47 -4.39 -13.73
CA TYR A 39 -17.15 -3.30 -13.05
C TYR A 39 -16.30 -2.89 -11.85
N SER A 40 -16.38 -1.61 -11.46
CA SER A 40 -15.70 -1.11 -10.27
C SER A 40 -16.70 -0.34 -9.41
N SER A 41 -16.70 -0.62 -8.11
CA SER A 41 -17.44 0.14 -7.10
C SER A 41 -16.42 0.80 -6.17
N ASP A 42 -16.73 2.01 -5.74
CA ASP A 42 -15.91 2.75 -4.78
C ASP A 42 -16.72 3.24 -3.57
N THR A 43 -16.04 3.39 -2.44
CA THR A 43 -16.58 3.96 -1.20
C THR A 43 -15.51 4.79 -0.52
N THR A 44 -15.94 5.83 0.18
CA THR A 44 -15.03 6.76 0.88
C THR A 44 -15.31 6.74 2.37
N ILE A 45 -14.27 6.54 3.17
CA ILE A 45 -14.33 6.51 4.64
C ILE A 45 -13.56 7.71 5.21
N TYR A 46 -14.20 8.46 6.09
CA TYR A 46 -13.56 9.49 6.90
C TYR A 46 -12.94 8.86 8.15
N THR A 47 -11.64 9.10 8.34
CA THR A 47 -10.81 8.47 9.37
C THR A 47 -10.47 9.38 10.55
N GLY A 48 -10.46 10.70 10.37
CA GLY A 48 -10.09 11.68 11.39
C GLY A 48 -8.64 11.58 11.89
N ILE A 49 -7.77 10.86 11.17
CA ILE A 49 -6.38 10.59 11.57
C ILE A 49 -5.49 11.83 11.38
N ALA A 50 -5.65 12.55 10.27
CA ALA A 50 -4.87 13.73 9.91
C ALA A 50 -5.33 14.99 10.64
N SER A 51 -6.62 15.11 10.97
CA SER A 51 -7.16 16.28 11.69
C SER A 51 -6.94 16.25 13.21
N GLY A 52 -6.48 15.14 13.80
CA GLY A 52 -5.87 15.11 15.14
C GLY A 52 -6.76 15.64 16.28
N TYR A 53 -8.08 15.53 16.18
CA TYR A 53 -8.99 16.10 17.18
C TYR A 53 -8.87 15.33 18.51
N THR A 54 -8.09 15.84 19.46
CA THR A 54 -8.09 15.40 20.85
C THR A 54 -8.81 16.44 21.68
N LEU A 55 -9.57 16.01 22.72
CA LEU A 55 -10.22 16.93 23.66
C LEU A 55 -9.23 17.89 24.38
N ALA A 56 -7.92 17.67 24.24
CA ALA A 56 -6.85 18.49 24.82
C ALA A 56 -6.32 19.61 23.89
N GLY A 57 -6.92 19.81 22.70
CA GLY A 57 -6.51 20.82 21.73
C GLY A 57 -5.64 20.27 20.60
N ASN A 58 -5.44 21.10 19.57
CA ASN A 58 -4.72 20.76 18.33
C ASN A 58 -3.25 20.42 18.65
N ALA A 59 -2.93 19.15 18.86
CA ALA A 59 -1.57 18.68 18.71
C ALA A 59 -1.26 18.73 17.20
N GLU A 60 -0.22 19.47 16.80
CA GLU A 60 0.34 19.36 15.45
C GLU A 60 0.62 17.88 15.21
N ALA A 61 -0.19 17.25 14.36
CA ALA A 61 -0.08 15.82 14.12
C ALA A 61 1.29 15.56 13.48
N ASP A 62 2.15 14.82 14.19
CA ASP A 62 3.43 14.37 13.65
C ASP A 62 3.15 13.65 12.32
N TYR A 63 3.74 14.17 11.24
CA TYR A 63 3.51 13.67 9.88
C TYR A 63 3.83 12.17 9.79
N ASN A 64 4.84 11.71 10.53
CA ASN A 64 5.22 10.30 10.58
C ASN A 64 4.18 9.45 11.32
N ALA A 65 3.68 9.91 12.47
CA ALA A 65 2.64 9.20 13.20
C ALA A 65 1.34 9.09 12.39
N THR A 66 1.00 10.17 11.67
CA THR A 66 -0.16 10.22 10.76
C THR A 66 -0.03 9.21 9.63
N ASN A 67 1.11 9.20 8.93
CA ASN A 67 1.34 8.24 7.83
C ASN A 67 1.35 6.79 8.32
N ASN A 68 2.02 6.50 9.44
CA ASN A 68 2.01 5.16 10.04
C ASN A 68 0.60 4.71 10.40
N ALA A 69 -0.26 5.61 10.88
CA ALA A 69 -1.65 5.29 11.17
C ALA A 69 -2.48 4.97 9.90
N PHE A 70 -2.23 5.68 8.79
CA PHE A 70 -2.83 5.34 7.49
C PHE A 70 -2.32 4.01 6.94
N ASP A 71 -1.01 3.73 7.03
CA ASP A 71 -0.43 2.46 6.57
C ASP A 71 -1.00 1.28 7.35
N ASN A 72 -1.11 1.40 8.68
CA ASN A 72 -1.75 0.38 9.51
C ASN A 72 -3.22 0.16 9.13
N LEU A 73 -3.94 1.23 8.80
CA LEU A 73 -5.34 1.17 8.38
C LEU A 73 -5.49 0.47 7.03
N ILE A 74 -4.66 0.82 6.04
CA ILE A 74 -4.64 0.21 4.71
C ILE A 74 -4.22 -1.26 4.79
N ASN A 75 -3.24 -1.60 5.62
CA ASN A 75 -2.82 -2.97 5.87
C ASN A 75 -3.94 -3.79 6.53
N LEU A 76 -4.70 -3.21 7.47
CA LEU A 76 -5.87 -3.87 8.06
C LEU A 76 -6.97 -4.10 7.02
N LEU A 77 -7.25 -3.13 6.15
CA LEU A 77 -8.22 -3.25 5.05
C LEU A 77 -7.87 -4.36 4.07
N THR A 78 -6.58 -4.48 3.72
CA THR A 78 -6.09 -5.42 2.71
C THR A 78 -5.59 -6.74 3.29
N ALA A 79 -5.63 -6.88 4.63
CA ALA A 79 -5.18 -8.06 5.35
C ALA A 79 -5.92 -9.31 4.89
N ARG A 80 -5.21 -10.45 4.89
CA ARG A 80 -5.79 -11.75 4.57
C ARG A 80 -7.00 -12.07 5.46
N SER A 81 -6.92 -11.82 6.75
CA SER A 81 -8.03 -12.07 7.70
C SER A 81 -9.30 -11.29 7.35
N THR A 82 -9.16 -10.04 6.88
CA THR A 82 -10.27 -9.20 6.40
C THR A 82 -10.87 -9.81 5.15
N LYS A 83 -10.04 -10.21 4.19
CA LYS A 83 -10.48 -10.85 2.95
C LYS A 83 -11.20 -12.18 3.21
N GLU A 84 -10.65 -13.04 4.06
CA GLU A 84 -11.28 -14.30 4.45
C GLU A 84 -12.66 -14.07 5.06
N GLU A 85 -12.77 -13.12 5.98
CA GLU A 85 -14.03 -12.77 6.63
C GLU A 85 -15.06 -12.18 5.65
N VAL A 86 -14.62 -11.35 4.69
CA VAL A 86 -15.47 -10.86 3.59
C VAL A 86 -15.96 -12.02 2.73
N SER A 87 -15.09 -12.95 2.35
CA SER A 87 -15.47 -14.16 1.60
C SER A 87 -16.49 -14.99 2.38
N TYR A 88 -16.33 -15.18 3.68
CA TYR A 88 -17.28 -15.92 4.51
C TYR A 88 -18.64 -15.24 4.57
N ARG A 89 -18.68 -13.92 4.78
CA ARG A 89 -19.93 -13.14 4.77
C ARG A 89 -20.59 -13.19 3.39
N LEU A 90 -19.84 -13.00 2.31
CA LEU A 90 -20.36 -13.04 0.94
C LEU A 90 -20.95 -14.42 0.62
N LEU A 91 -20.22 -15.49 0.97
CA LEU A 91 -20.67 -16.87 0.80
C LEU A 91 -21.94 -17.17 1.60
N ALA A 92 -21.96 -16.79 2.89
CA ALA A 92 -23.13 -17.00 3.76
C ALA A 92 -24.36 -16.22 3.26
N ASN A 93 -24.19 -14.98 2.79
CA ASN A 93 -25.26 -14.18 2.21
C ASN A 93 -25.87 -14.89 1.01
N HIS A 94 -25.06 -15.29 0.03
CA HIS A 94 -25.56 -15.93 -1.19
C HIS A 94 -26.14 -17.32 -0.91
N LEU A 95 -25.59 -18.08 0.03
CA LEU A 95 -26.18 -19.37 0.44
C LEU A 95 -27.58 -19.17 1.01
N PHE A 96 -27.74 -18.20 1.92
CA PHE A 96 -29.03 -17.89 2.54
C PHE A 96 -30.03 -17.34 1.51
N GLU A 97 -29.63 -16.39 0.67
CA GLU A 97 -30.47 -15.82 -0.39
C GLU A 97 -30.94 -16.88 -1.40
N LEU A 98 -30.04 -17.79 -1.80
CA LEU A 98 -30.37 -18.92 -2.68
C LEU A 98 -31.37 -19.90 -2.04
N SER A 99 -31.34 -20.05 -0.71
CA SER A 99 -32.30 -20.90 0.01
C SER A 99 -33.70 -20.28 0.07
N GLN A 100 -33.78 -18.95 0.16
CA GLN A 100 -35.05 -18.21 0.21
C GLN A 100 -35.67 -18.03 -1.17
N GLN A 101 -34.84 -17.85 -2.21
CA GLN A 101 -35.28 -17.64 -3.59
C GLN A 101 -34.55 -18.61 -4.53
N PRO A 102 -35.06 -19.84 -4.70
CA PRO A 102 -34.41 -20.86 -5.55
C PRO A 102 -34.26 -20.45 -7.03
N THR A 103 -35.08 -19.49 -7.48
CA THR A 103 -35.06 -18.92 -8.84
C THR A 103 -33.78 -18.13 -9.14
N LEU A 104 -33.09 -17.60 -8.12
CA LEU A 104 -31.79 -16.92 -8.26
C LEU A 104 -30.68 -17.88 -8.70
N GLY A 105 -30.86 -19.20 -8.53
CA GLY A 105 -29.80 -20.19 -8.82
C GLY A 105 -29.29 -20.23 -10.26
N ASN A 106 -30.00 -19.62 -11.21
CA ASN A 106 -29.61 -19.55 -12.62
C ASN A 106 -28.97 -18.20 -13.00
N THR A 107 -28.87 -17.23 -12.09
CA THR A 107 -28.19 -15.96 -12.35
C THR A 107 -26.72 -16.06 -11.94
N LEU A 108 -25.84 -15.39 -12.69
CA LEU A 108 -24.44 -15.17 -12.33
C LEU A 108 -24.43 -14.14 -11.19
N PRO A 109 -24.42 -14.53 -9.91
CA PRO A 109 -23.31 -15.25 -9.27
C PRO A 109 -23.65 -16.60 -8.59
N TYR A 110 -24.92 -16.97 -8.51
CA TYR A 110 -25.38 -18.18 -7.81
C TYR A 110 -25.14 -19.47 -8.60
N SER A 111 -25.05 -19.38 -9.94
CA SER A 111 -24.64 -20.50 -10.78
C SER A 111 -23.21 -20.93 -10.45
N THR A 112 -22.28 -19.98 -10.36
CA THR A 112 -20.88 -20.21 -9.96
C THR A 112 -20.80 -20.83 -8.57
N LEU A 113 -21.64 -20.37 -7.63
CA LEU A 113 -21.72 -20.96 -6.29
C LEU A 113 -22.14 -22.44 -6.31
N ARG A 114 -23.09 -22.82 -7.16
CA ARG A 114 -23.56 -24.22 -7.30
C ARG A 114 -22.51 -25.12 -7.92
N GLU A 115 -21.72 -24.61 -8.85
CA GLU A 115 -20.59 -25.31 -9.47
C GLU A 115 -19.44 -25.49 -8.47
N SER A 116 -19.13 -24.43 -7.71
CA SER A 116 -18.01 -24.42 -6.76
C SER A 116 -18.28 -25.19 -5.46
N LEU A 117 -19.53 -25.33 -5.01
CA LEU A 117 -19.90 -26.02 -3.77
C LEU A 117 -20.97 -27.13 -3.96
N PRO A 118 -20.66 -28.40 -3.62
CA PRO A 118 -21.61 -29.51 -3.70
C PRO A 118 -22.89 -29.27 -2.89
N ALA A 119 -24.01 -29.80 -3.36
CA ALA A 119 -25.33 -29.60 -2.73
C ALA A 119 -25.38 -30.05 -1.25
N GLY A 120 -24.74 -31.17 -0.92
CA GLY A 120 -24.69 -31.68 0.47
C GLY A 120 -23.98 -30.72 1.42
N VAL A 121 -22.87 -30.11 0.98
CA VAL A 121 -22.13 -29.11 1.77
C VAL A 121 -22.97 -27.85 1.94
N ARG A 122 -23.64 -27.38 0.87
CA ARG A 122 -24.53 -26.20 0.95
C ARG A 122 -25.65 -26.38 1.97
N GLN A 123 -26.29 -27.56 2.02
CA GLN A 123 -27.32 -27.86 3.01
C GLN A 123 -26.78 -27.93 4.44
N GLN A 124 -25.58 -28.49 4.63
CA GLN A 124 -24.95 -28.57 5.95
C GLN A 124 -24.62 -27.18 6.54
N LEU A 125 -24.30 -26.21 5.68
CA LEU A 125 -23.92 -24.86 6.10
C LEU A 125 -25.12 -23.93 6.35
N LEU A 126 -26.31 -24.28 5.86
CA LEU A 126 -27.51 -23.47 5.97
C LEU A 126 -28.06 -23.49 7.40
N GLY A 127 -28.05 -22.33 8.06
CA GLY A 127 -28.67 -22.09 9.35
C GLY A 127 -30.10 -21.57 9.22
N SER A 128 -30.80 -21.44 10.35
CA SER A 128 -32.13 -20.83 10.42
C SER A 128 -32.10 -19.31 10.16
N THR A 129 -30.95 -18.67 10.34
CA THR A 129 -30.73 -17.25 10.06
C THR A 129 -29.42 -17.04 9.29
N LYS A 130 -29.28 -15.83 8.71
CA LYS A 130 -28.07 -15.38 8.03
C LYS A 130 -26.82 -15.46 8.92
N ASP A 131 -26.94 -15.05 10.19
CA ASP A 131 -25.82 -15.06 11.14
C ASP A 131 -25.41 -16.48 11.53
N ILE A 132 -26.38 -17.39 11.76
CA ILE A 132 -26.09 -18.80 12.06
C ILE A 132 -25.44 -19.48 10.84
N THR A 133 -25.85 -19.12 9.63
CA THR A 133 -25.23 -19.59 8.38
C THR A 133 -23.77 -19.10 8.30
N LEU A 134 -23.51 -17.84 8.63
CA LEU A 134 -22.16 -17.28 8.67
C LEU A 134 -21.26 -18.01 9.68
N ASP A 135 -21.75 -18.25 10.89
CA ASP A 135 -20.98 -18.96 11.91
C ASP A 135 -20.70 -20.41 11.51
N SER A 136 -21.66 -21.07 10.84
CA SER A 136 -21.48 -22.41 10.27
C SER A 136 -20.42 -22.43 9.18
N VAL A 137 -20.44 -21.44 8.27
CA VAL A 137 -19.41 -21.25 7.23
C VAL A 137 -18.03 -21.03 7.84
N ARG A 138 -17.92 -20.11 8.82
CA ARG A 138 -16.65 -19.83 9.52
C ARG A 138 -16.10 -21.07 10.22
N HIS A 139 -16.95 -21.79 10.96
CA HIS A 139 -16.55 -22.98 11.70
C HIS A 139 -16.09 -24.09 10.74
N TYR A 140 -16.86 -24.36 9.68
CA TYR A 140 -16.51 -25.35 8.67
C TYR A 140 -15.21 -25.01 7.95
N ALA A 141 -15.03 -23.75 7.54
CA ALA A 141 -13.82 -23.29 6.86
C ALA A 141 -12.55 -23.46 7.70
N LYS A 142 -12.64 -23.25 9.03
CA LYS A 142 -11.50 -23.36 9.97
C LYS A 142 -11.23 -24.78 10.48
N ALA A 143 -12.16 -25.72 10.27
CA ALA A 143 -12.05 -27.07 10.84
C ALA A 143 -10.88 -27.90 10.27
N ASN A 144 -10.59 -27.79 8.98
CA ASN A 144 -9.52 -28.54 8.31
C ASN A 144 -9.09 -27.85 7.00
N THR A 145 -7.81 -27.88 6.63
CA THR A 145 -7.30 -27.33 5.37
C THR A 145 -7.70 -28.11 4.11
N THR A 146 -8.31 -29.29 4.23
CA THR A 146 -8.79 -30.07 3.08
C THR A 146 -10.27 -29.90 2.77
N ASN A 147 -10.98 -29.02 3.50
CA ASN A 147 -12.43 -28.87 3.32
C ASN A 147 -12.79 -28.08 2.04
N PRO A 148 -13.98 -28.30 1.44
CA PRO A 148 -14.41 -27.60 0.23
C PRO A 148 -14.41 -26.07 0.30
N ILE A 149 -14.73 -25.47 1.45
CA ILE A 149 -14.70 -24.00 1.61
C ILE A 149 -13.26 -23.49 1.63
N TYR A 150 -12.34 -24.18 2.32
CA TYR A 150 -10.92 -23.83 2.31
C TYR A 150 -10.34 -23.94 0.89
N GLN A 151 -10.68 -25.00 0.15
CA GLN A 151 -10.26 -25.14 -1.24
C GLN A 151 -10.84 -24.03 -2.13
N LEU A 152 -12.13 -23.70 -1.98
CA LEU A 152 -12.77 -22.60 -2.70
C LEU A 152 -12.07 -21.26 -2.41
N LEU A 153 -11.78 -20.97 -1.15
CA LEU A 153 -11.14 -19.74 -0.71
C LEU A 153 -9.71 -19.57 -1.28
N ASN A 154 -8.99 -20.68 -1.46
CA ASN A 154 -7.63 -20.68 -2.04
C ASN A 154 -7.61 -21.07 -3.53
N SER A 155 -8.76 -21.08 -4.22
CA SER A 155 -8.87 -21.38 -5.64
C SER A 155 -8.77 -20.13 -6.54
N ALA A 156 -8.92 -20.32 -7.85
CA ALA A 156 -9.06 -19.23 -8.83
C ALA A 156 -10.52 -18.80 -9.06
N ASP A 157 -11.45 -19.13 -8.14
CA ASP A 157 -12.86 -18.74 -8.24
C ASP A 157 -12.98 -17.19 -8.29
N PRO A 158 -13.76 -16.62 -9.23
CA PRO A 158 -13.81 -15.18 -9.45
C PRO A 158 -14.65 -14.41 -8.40
N THR A 159 -15.28 -15.09 -7.43
CA THR A 159 -16.24 -14.47 -6.49
C THR A 159 -15.85 -14.67 -5.03
N TYR A 160 -15.54 -15.90 -4.62
CA TYR A 160 -15.39 -16.27 -3.20
C TYR A 160 -13.93 -16.51 -2.79
N SER A 161 -12.99 -16.52 -3.73
CA SER A 161 -11.58 -16.77 -3.45
C SER A 161 -10.84 -15.54 -2.92
N LEU A 162 -9.72 -15.78 -2.25
CA LEU A 162 -8.77 -14.73 -1.88
C LEU A 162 -8.11 -14.07 -3.09
N ALA A 163 -8.02 -14.79 -4.22
CA ALA A 163 -7.53 -14.25 -5.48
C ALA A 163 -8.50 -13.20 -6.04
N ALA A 164 -9.82 -13.43 -5.98
CA ALA A 164 -10.83 -12.44 -6.36
C ALA A 164 -10.70 -11.16 -5.52
N LEU A 165 -10.51 -11.31 -4.21
CA LEU A 165 -10.33 -10.18 -3.28
C LEU A 165 -8.96 -9.49 -3.39
N GLN A 166 -8.04 -9.92 -4.25
CA GLN A 166 -6.82 -9.15 -4.54
C GLN A 166 -7.13 -7.86 -5.30
N HIS A 167 -8.26 -7.80 -6.01
CA HIS A 167 -8.75 -6.61 -6.68
C HIS A 167 -9.37 -5.58 -5.72
N LEU A 168 -9.40 -5.86 -4.40
CA LEU A 168 -9.74 -4.89 -3.37
C LEU A 168 -8.51 -4.03 -3.07
N SER A 169 -8.62 -2.73 -3.35
CA SER A 169 -7.58 -1.75 -3.09
C SER A 169 -8.06 -0.67 -2.13
N ALA A 170 -7.14 -0.11 -1.35
CA ALA A 170 -7.40 0.98 -0.43
C ALA A 170 -6.29 2.01 -0.53
N ALA A 171 -6.64 3.28 -0.65
CA ALA A 171 -5.67 4.37 -0.77
C ALA A 171 -6.18 5.64 -0.09
N ARG A 172 -5.26 6.41 0.49
CA ARG A 172 -5.57 7.74 1.04
C ARG A 172 -5.82 8.74 -0.09
N ILE A 173 -6.83 9.59 0.05
CA ILE A 173 -7.11 10.67 -0.89
C ILE A 173 -6.24 11.88 -0.53
N GLY A 174 -5.11 12.05 -1.23
CA GLY A 174 -4.19 13.18 -1.01
C GLY A 174 -3.69 13.27 0.43
N GLN A 175 -3.67 14.47 1.00
CA GLN A 175 -3.32 14.73 2.42
C GLN A 175 -4.55 14.83 3.33
N SER A 176 -5.71 14.31 2.91
CA SER A 176 -6.96 14.40 3.67
C SER A 176 -7.10 13.30 4.73
N ASP A 177 -8.19 13.37 5.49
CA ASP A 177 -8.67 12.32 6.40
C ASP A 177 -9.42 11.17 5.70
N LEU A 178 -9.46 11.18 4.37
CA LEU A 178 -10.30 10.28 3.60
C LEU A 178 -9.50 9.10 3.04
N VAL A 179 -10.07 7.91 3.14
CA VAL A 179 -9.57 6.68 2.51
C VAL A 179 -10.61 6.21 1.51
N ARG A 180 -10.20 6.03 0.25
CA ARG A 180 -11.01 5.42 -0.80
C ARG A 180 -10.71 3.93 -0.83
N LEU A 181 -11.77 3.12 -0.83
CA LEU A 181 -11.71 1.70 -1.13
C LEU A 181 -12.34 1.49 -2.51
N GLU A 182 -11.70 0.67 -3.33
CA GLU A 182 -12.19 0.30 -4.66
C GLU A 182 -12.13 -1.22 -4.82
N TYR A 183 -13.18 -1.81 -5.38
CA TYR A 183 -13.24 -3.24 -5.68
C TYR A 183 -13.73 -3.50 -7.12
N GLU A 184 -12.97 -4.31 -7.86
CA GLU A 184 -13.28 -4.69 -9.23
C GLU A 184 -13.78 -6.13 -9.33
N SER A 185 -14.89 -6.35 -10.05
CA SER A 185 -15.44 -7.69 -10.29
C SER A 185 -16.23 -7.76 -11.60
N TYR A 186 -16.66 -8.96 -12.00
CA TYR A 186 -17.38 -9.21 -13.25
C TYR A 186 -18.87 -8.89 -13.18
N ASN A 187 -19.43 -8.75 -11.97
CA ASN A 187 -20.85 -8.43 -11.74
C ASN A 187 -20.98 -7.16 -10.87
N PRO A 188 -21.81 -6.17 -11.27
CA PRO A 188 -22.08 -4.94 -10.49
C PRO A 188 -22.58 -5.18 -9.06
N GLU A 189 -23.45 -6.18 -8.86
CA GLU A 189 -24.02 -6.54 -7.57
C GLU A 189 -22.94 -7.13 -6.64
N ILE A 190 -22.09 -8.01 -7.17
CA ILE A 190 -20.94 -8.54 -6.45
C ILE A 190 -19.97 -7.42 -6.08
N CYS A 191 -19.68 -6.49 -6.98
CA CYS A 191 -18.84 -5.33 -6.68
C CYS A 191 -19.34 -4.58 -5.46
N ARG A 192 -20.61 -4.15 -5.49
CA ARG A 192 -21.22 -3.37 -4.43
C ARG A 192 -21.32 -4.16 -3.12
N SER A 193 -21.86 -5.38 -3.16
CA SER A 193 -22.07 -6.22 -1.97
C SER A 193 -20.74 -6.58 -1.29
N THR A 194 -19.72 -6.93 -2.08
CA THR A 194 -18.39 -7.24 -1.54
C THR A 194 -17.75 -6.02 -0.90
N LEU A 195 -17.86 -4.84 -1.53
CA LEU A 195 -17.31 -3.60 -0.98
C LEU A 195 -18.05 -3.14 0.29
N GLU A 196 -19.37 -3.31 0.33
CA GLU A 196 -20.21 -3.07 1.52
C GLU A 196 -19.81 -4.00 2.67
N LEU A 197 -19.63 -5.30 2.38
CA LEU A 197 -19.14 -6.27 3.35
C LEU A 197 -17.73 -5.95 3.82
N ALA A 198 -16.80 -5.64 2.90
CA ALA A 198 -15.42 -5.27 3.24
C ALA A 198 -15.37 -4.04 4.14
N THR A 199 -16.19 -3.03 3.84
CA THR A 199 -16.32 -1.84 4.68
C THR A 199 -16.85 -2.20 6.06
N SER A 200 -17.91 -3.02 6.16
CA SER A 200 -18.47 -3.45 7.45
C SER A 200 -17.47 -4.24 8.29
N VAL A 201 -16.78 -5.23 7.69
CA VAL A 201 -15.77 -6.06 8.36
C VAL A 201 -14.62 -5.21 8.87
N PHE A 202 -14.16 -4.26 8.06
CA PHE A 202 -13.12 -3.34 8.45
C PHE A 202 -13.53 -2.45 9.63
N LEU A 203 -14.74 -1.87 9.58
CA LEU A 203 -15.26 -1.05 10.68
C LEU A 203 -15.36 -1.85 11.98
N ASP A 204 -15.85 -3.10 11.90
CA ASP A 204 -15.94 -4.02 13.03
C ASP A 204 -14.55 -4.36 13.59
N GLN A 205 -13.60 -4.74 12.74
CA GLN A 205 -12.24 -5.11 13.16
C GLN A 205 -11.48 -3.92 13.74
N SER A 206 -11.59 -2.74 13.12
CA SER A 206 -10.96 -1.51 13.59
C SER A 206 -11.52 -1.11 14.96
N ARG A 207 -12.84 -1.23 15.15
CA ARG A 207 -13.49 -1.03 16.44
C ARG A 207 -12.98 -2.01 17.49
N ASN A 208 -12.94 -3.31 17.18
CA ASN A 208 -12.50 -4.34 18.11
C ASN A 208 -11.02 -4.19 18.51
N LEU A 209 -10.14 -3.85 17.56
CA LEU A 209 -8.71 -3.63 17.86
C LEU A 209 -8.51 -2.43 18.79
N ARG A 210 -9.21 -1.31 18.53
CA ARG A 210 -9.11 -0.09 19.34
C ARG A 210 -9.79 -0.21 20.70
N GLU A 211 -10.97 -0.82 20.77
CA GLU A 211 -11.67 -1.08 22.04
C GLU A 211 -10.93 -2.13 22.90
N GLY A 212 -10.40 -3.19 22.29
CA GLY A 212 -9.69 -4.25 22.99
C GLY A 212 -8.40 -3.80 23.67
N GLN A 213 -7.63 -2.91 23.03
CA GLN A 213 -6.41 -2.34 23.64
C GLN A 213 -6.74 -1.53 24.89
N THR A 214 -7.74 -0.65 24.85
CA THR A 214 -8.03 0.23 25.98
C THR A 214 -8.82 -0.46 27.10
N ALA A 215 -9.69 -1.41 26.77
CA ALA A 215 -10.44 -2.19 27.77
C ALA A 215 -9.51 -3.00 28.68
N SER A 216 -8.43 -3.58 28.13
CA SER A 216 -7.45 -4.34 28.92
C SER A 216 -6.73 -3.50 29.97
N VAL A 217 -6.37 -2.25 29.61
CA VAL A 217 -5.71 -1.30 30.52
C VAL A 217 -6.67 -0.85 31.62
N VAL A 218 -7.93 -0.56 31.28
CA VAL A 218 -8.96 -0.24 32.28
C VAL A 218 -9.15 -1.41 33.24
N GLN A 219 -9.27 -2.64 32.74
CA GLN A 219 -9.43 -3.83 33.58
C GLN A 219 -8.24 -4.07 34.52
N TYR A 220 -7.01 -3.80 34.05
CA TYR A 220 -5.81 -3.84 34.89
C TYR A 220 -5.92 -2.86 36.06
N TYR A 221 -6.21 -1.58 35.78
CA TYR A 221 -6.32 -0.56 36.82
C TYR A 221 -7.53 -0.77 37.74
N GLU A 222 -8.64 -1.35 37.25
CA GLU A 222 -9.76 -1.75 38.11
C GLU A 222 -9.35 -2.79 39.16
N LYS A 223 -8.55 -3.79 38.76
CA LYS A 223 -7.99 -4.78 39.69
C LYS A 223 -7.00 -4.15 40.67
N GLU A 224 -6.12 -3.26 40.20
CA GLU A 224 -5.15 -2.59 41.06
C GLU A 224 -5.83 -1.65 42.07
N VAL A 225 -6.86 -0.90 41.67
CA VAL A 225 -7.67 -0.09 42.59
C VAL A 225 -8.35 -0.95 43.65
N ALA A 226 -8.89 -2.12 43.27
CA ALA A 226 -9.49 -3.05 44.22
C ALA A 226 -8.47 -3.58 45.24
N ARG A 227 -7.26 -3.95 44.79
CA ARG A 227 -6.15 -4.39 45.65
C ARG A 227 -5.67 -3.27 46.58
N ALA A 228 -5.51 -2.06 46.06
CA ALA A 228 -5.10 -0.91 46.85
C ALA A 228 -6.15 -0.55 47.91
N LYS A 229 -7.45 -0.63 47.57
CA LYS A 229 -8.54 -0.43 48.53
C LYS A 229 -8.52 -1.46 49.66
N GLU A 230 -8.23 -2.73 49.35
CA GLU A 230 -8.09 -3.77 50.37
C GLU A 230 -6.91 -3.48 51.32
N ARG A 231 -5.79 -3.00 50.77
CA ARG A 231 -4.63 -2.58 51.57
C ARG A 231 -4.95 -1.41 52.49
N VAL A 232 -5.64 -0.38 51.99
CA VAL A 232 -6.12 0.75 52.81
C VAL A 232 -6.97 0.24 53.97
N SER A 233 -7.97 -0.59 53.68
CA SER A 233 -8.84 -1.13 54.74
C SER A 233 -8.07 -1.97 55.76
N LYS A 234 -7.06 -2.74 55.35
CA LYS A 234 -6.18 -3.49 56.26
C LYS A 234 -5.36 -2.56 57.16
N ALA A 235 -4.73 -1.53 56.59
CA ALA A 235 -3.94 -0.56 57.34
C ALA A 235 -4.79 0.27 58.31
N GLU A 236 -5.97 0.75 57.85
CA GLU A 236 -6.94 1.46 58.69
C GLU A 236 -7.41 0.60 59.85
N ASN A 237 -7.81 -0.66 59.58
CA ASN A 237 -8.26 -1.57 60.63
C ASN A 237 -7.15 -1.89 61.64
N ALA A 238 -5.90 -2.03 61.19
CA ALA A 238 -4.75 -2.22 62.08
C ALA A 238 -4.51 -1.00 62.98
N ASN A 239 -4.56 0.21 62.41
CA ASN A 239 -4.45 1.46 63.16
C ASN A 239 -5.60 1.64 64.17
N LEU A 240 -6.85 1.39 63.74
CA LEU A 240 -8.03 1.45 64.61
C LEU A 240 -7.97 0.42 65.75
N ALA A 241 -7.61 -0.82 65.44
CA ALA A 241 -7.43 -1.88 66.44
C ALA A 241 -6.34 -1.51 67.44
N PHE A 242 -5.19 -1.00 66.98
CA PHE A 242 -4.11 -0.56 67.85
C PHE A 242 -4.54 0.59 68.79
N ASN A 243 -5.27 1.58 68.26
CA ASN A 243 -5.78 2.68 69.08
C ASN A 243 -6.79 2.19 70.12
N ARG A 244 -7.71 1.30 69.73
CA ARG A 244 -8.72 0.71 70.62
C ARG A 244 -8.08 -0.15 71.72
N ASP A 245 -7.22 -1.09 71.34
CA ASP A 245 -6.64 -2.07 72.27
C ASP A 245 -5.69 -1.39 73.29
N ASN A 246 -5.15 -0.22 72.93
CA ASN A 246 -4.31 0.58 73.82
C ASN A 246 -5.02 1.78 74.47
N ASN A 247 -6.32 1.99 74.23
CA ASN A 247 -7.09 3.16 74.70
C ASN A 247 -6.46 4.51 74.34
N ILE A 248 -5.90 4.60 73.14
CA ILE A 248 -5.28 5.81 72.60
C ILE A 248 -6.36 6.60 71.87
N VAL A 249 -6.72 7.75 72.43
CA VAL A 249 -7.60 8.73 71.76
C VAL A 249 -6.74 9.77 71.05
N ASN A 250 -5.74 10.29 71.77
CA ASN A 250 -4.76 11.21 71.24
C ASN A 250 -3.43 10.95 71.95
N TYR A 251 -2.56 10.19 71.28
CA TYR A 251 -1.27 9.79 71.83
C TYR A 251 -0.43 11.00 72.24
N ASP A 252 -0.35 12.03 71.40
CA ASP A 252 0.50 13.19 71.63
C ASP A 252 0.05 13.95 72.89
N VAL A 253 -1.26 14.14 73.07
CA VAL A 253 -1.82 14.79 74.25
C VAL A 253 -1.66 13.91 75.51
N GLN A 254 -1.95 12.62 75.42
CA GLN A 254 -1.86 11.69 76.55
C GLN A 254 -0.40 11.52 77.02
N SER A 255 0.53 11.31 76.08
CA SER A 255 1.97 11.17 76.36
C SER A 255 2.56 12.46 76.91
N ASN A 256 2.20 13.62 76.34
CA ASN A 256 2.68 14.90 76.83
C ASN A 256 2.18 15.18 78.25
N ASN A 257 0.89 14.92 78.52
CA ASN A 257 0.32 15.13 79.86
C ASN A 257 0.98 14.24 80.92
N ILE A 258 1.28 12.98 80.59
CA ILE A 258 2.02 12.09 81.51
C ILE A 258 3.44 12.61 81.75
N ALA A 259 4.14 13.03 80.69
CA ALA A 259 5.50 13.56 80.82
C ALA A 259 5.54 14.84 81.69
N THR A 260 4.68 15.81 81.40
CA THR A 260 4.62 17.09 82.13
C THR A 260 4.17 16.90 83.58
N THR A 261 3.16 16.07 83.83
CA THR A 261 2.70 15.78 85.20
C THR A 261 3.74 15.03 86.01
N LYS A 262 4.45 14.07 85.38
CA LYS A 262 5.55 13.33 86.02
C LYS A 262 6.70 14.27 86.40
N GLU A 263 7.09 15.18 85.51
CA GLU A 263 8.14 16.18 85.76
C GLU A 263 7.74 17.14 86.88
N ALA A 264 6.51 17.66 86.86
CA ALA A 264 5.98 18.51 87.92
C ALA A 264 5.99 17.81 89.29
N LEU A 265 5.53 16.54 89.34
CA LEU A 265 5.52 15.75 90.57
C LEU A 265 6.94 15.44 91.08
N ALA A 266 7.91 15.18 90.19
CA ALA A 266 9.30 14.96 90.55
C ALA A 266 9.95 16.22 91.15
N GLY A 267 9.62 17.40 90.59
CA GLY A 267 10.01 18.69 91.13
C GLY A 267 9.45 18.93 92.54
N GLU A 268 8.14 18.71 92.72
CA GLU A 268 7.49 18.85 94.02
C GLU A 268 8.06 17.84 95.04
N LEU A 269 8.34 16.60 94.62
CA LEU A 269 8.94 15.57 95.48
C LEU A 269 10.33 16.00 95.96
N THR A 270 11.13 16.62 95.09
CA THR A 270 12.44 17.16 95.45
C THR A 270 12.31 18.27 96.49
N GLN A 271 11.35 19.17 96.32
CA GLN A 271 11.06 20.25 97.27
C GLN A 271 10.61 19.69 98.63
N VAL A 272 9.65 18.76 98.66
CA VAL A 272 9.19 18.13 99.91
C VAL A 272 10.32 17.31 100.54
N SER A 273 11.21 16.71 99.76
CA SER A 273 12.39 15.98 100.26
C SER A 273 13.38 16.92 100.95
N GLN A 274 13.60 18.12 100.42
CA GLN A 274 14.42 19.15 101.05
C GLN A 274 13.77 19.63 102.36
N GLN A 275 12.46 19.88 102.36
CA GLN A 275 11.70 20.25 103.57
C GLN A 275 11.74 19.15 104.63
N TYR A 276 11.64 17.88 104.23
CA TYR A 276 11.78 16.73 105.11
C TYR A 276 13.17 16.66 105.73
N ALA A 277 14.23 16.81 104.93
CA ALA A 277 15.61 16.80 105.41
C ALA A 277 15.88 17.95 106.39
N GLY A 278 15.41 19.17 106.07
CA GLY A 278 15.50 20.34 106.95
C GLY A 278 14.74 20.14 108.26
N ALA A 279 13.48 19.71 108.20
CA ALA A 279 12.67 19.42 109.39
C ALA A 279 13.30 18.30 110.24
N THR A 280 13.90 17.29 109.60
CA THR A 280 14.60 16.20 110.29
C THR A 280 15.87 16.70 110.99
N ALA A 281 16.64 17.58 110.34
CA ALA A 281 17.83 18.18 110.94
C ALA A 281 17.49 19.09 112.13
N ILE A 282 16.42 19.88 112.02
CA ILE A 282 15.88 20.68 113.14
C ILE A 282 15.48 19.76 114.28
N LEU A 283 14.70 18.71 114.00
CA LEU A 283 14.27 17.74 115.00
C LEU A 283 15.46 17.07 115.68
N GLN A 284 16.50 16.67 114.93
CA GLN A 284 17.73 16.09 115.47
C GLN A 284 18.50 17.08 116.36
N ALA A 285 18.61 18.35 115.96
CA ALA A 285 19.26 19.38 116.77
C ALA A 285 18.49 19.64 118.08
N VAL A 286 17.16 19.69 118.02
CA VAL A 286 16.30 19.81 119.20
C VAL A 286 16.44 18.57 120.10
N ASN A 287 16.48 17.36 119.53
CA ASN A 287 16.69 16.11 120.27
C ASN A 287 18.06 16.08 120.99
N GLN A 288 19.14 16.49 120.31
CA GLN A 288 20.48 16.57 120.91
C GLN A 288 20.52 17.51 122.11
N LYS A 289 19.83 18.65 122.02
CA LYS A 289 19.71 19.60 123.15
C LYS A 289 18.79 19.10 124.27
N LEU A 290 17.79 18.26 123.97
CA LEU A 290 16.87 17.66 124.96
C LEU A 290 17.49 16.49 125.73
N GLY A 291 18.47 15.79 125.16
CA GLY A 291 19.22 14.71 125.82
C GLY A 291 18.37 13.48 126.19
N LYS A 292 18.75 12.76 127.26
CA LYS A 292 18.12 11.49 127.68
C LYS A 292 16.59 11.56 127.96
N LYS A 293 16.01 12.76 128.10
CA LYS A 293 14.58 13.01 128.31
C LYS A 293 13.72 12.74 127.05
N GLU A 294 14.34 12.61 125.88
CA GLU A 294 13.69 12.25 124.61
C GLU A 294 13.10 10.82 124.65
N SER A 295 13.88 9.85 125.14
CA SER A 295 13.52 8.42 125.10
C SER A 295 12.24 8.10 125.87
N SER A 296 11.96 8.85 126.94
CA SER A 296 10.77 8.69 127.77
C SER A 296 9.53 9.35 127.17
N LEU A 297 9.68 10.43 126.40
CA LEU A 297 8.61 11.08 125.62
C LEU A 297 8.20 10.23 124.41
N LEU A 298 9.18 9.67 123.68
CA LEU A 298 8.96 8.80 122.53
C LEU A 298 8.29 7.47 122.91
N SER A 299 8.40 7.04 124.17
CA SER A 299 7.83 5.79 124.69
C SER A 299 6.40 5.95 125.22
N SER A 300 5.86 7.17 125.26
CA SER A 300 4.47 7.39 125.66
C SER A 300 3.51 6.81 124.61
N ARG A 301 2.73 5.80 125.00
CA ARG A 301 1.76 5.12 124.13
C ARG A 301 0.79 6.10 123.47
N GLN A 302 0.35 7.14 124.20
CA GLN A 302 -0.57 8.15 123.69
C GLN A 302 0.05 9.04 122.60
N VAL A 303 1.32 9.44 122.77
CA VAL A 303 2.05 10.23 121.77
C VAL A 303 2.33 9.40 120.51
N LEU A 304 2.65 8.11 120.67
CA LEU A 304 2.87 7.20 119.54
C LEU A 304 1.60 6.96 118.72
N GLU A 305 0.46 6.71 119.36
CA GLU A 305 -0.83 6.51 118.69
C GLU A 305 -1.29 7.79 117.96
N GLN A 306 -1.15 8.97 118.59
CA GLN A 306 -1.49 10.25 117.97
C GLN A 306 -0.57 10.59 116.79
N ARG A 307 0.73 10.28 116.88
CA ARG A 307 1.68 10.42 115.78
C ARG A 307 1.31 9.54 114.58
N GLN A 308 0.90 8.29 114.82
CA GLN A 308 0.40 7.41 113.76
C GLN A 308 -0.90 7.95 113.14
N LYS A 309 -1.82 8.47 113.96
CA LYS A 309 -3.04 9.13 113.48
C LYS A 309 -2.71 10.34 112.60
N LEU A 310 -1.78 11.19 113.05
CA LEU A 310 -1.31 12.36 112.32
C LEU A 310 -0.64 11.99 110.99
N SER A 311 0.15 10.91 110.96
CA SER A 311 0.75 10.38 109.72
C SER A 311 -0.30 9.93 108.70
N ARG A 312 -1.36 9.23 109.16
CA ARG A 312 -2.49 8.83 108.29
C ARG A 312 -3.28 10.03 107.78
N LEU A 313 -3.57 11.00 108.64
CA LEU A 313 -4.25 12.25 108.27
C LEU A 313 -3.43 13.03 107.24
N ASN A 314 -2.11 13.18 107.48
CA ASN A 314 -1.22 13.84 106.53
C ASN A 314 -1.10 13.10 105.20
N SER A 315 -1.19 11.77 105.18
CA SER A 315 -1.21 10.98 103.95
C SER A 315 -2.49 11.26 103.16
N ALA A 316 -3.65 11.23 103.84
CA ALA A 316 -4.94 11.55 103.23
C ALA A 316 -5.01 13.02 102.74
N ILE A 317 -4.42 13.96 103.47
CA ILE A 317 -4.28 15.36 103.05
C ILE A 317 -3.42 15.45 101.78
N ALA A 318 -2.30 14.75 101.73
CA ALA A 318 -1.42 14.75 100.55
C ALA A 318 -2.12 14.15 99.32
N ASP A 319 -2.82 13.02 99.48
CA ASP A 319 -3.62 12.39 98.42
C ASP A 319 -4.68 13.36 97.88
N GLU A 320 -5.44 13.99 98.78
CA GLU A 320 -6.50 14.94 98.43
C GLU A 320 -5.97 16.25 97.83
N GLN A 321 -4.78 16.72 98.24
CA GLN A 321 -4.12 17.89 97.67
C GLN A 321 -3.66 17.64 96.23
N LEU A 322 -3.02 16.49 95.99
CA LEU A 322 -2.59 16.09 94.65
C LEU A 322 -3.77 15.86 93.71
N PHE A 323 -4.90 15.35 94.22
CA PHE A 323 -6.12 15.18 93.45
C PHE A 323 -6.83 16.51 93.12
N ASN A 324 -6.88 17.44 94.08
CA ASN A 324 -7.55 18.73 93.87
C ASN A 324 -6.75 19.72 93.02
N GLN A 325 -5.42 19.61 92.95
CA GLN A 325 -4.61 20.38 91.98
C GLN A 325 -5.04 20.13 90.52
N GLN A 326 -5.74 19.02 90.24
CA GLN A 326 -6.24 18.66 88.92
C GLN A 326 -7.68 19.15 88.65
N LYS A 327 -8.37 19.76 89.62
CA LYS A 327 -9.75 20.29 89.47
C LYS A 327 -9.81 21.79 89.76
N GLU A 328 -10.44 22.57 88.88
CA GLU A 328 -10.58 24.05 88.99
C GLU A 328 -11.56 24.54 90.09
N GLY A 329 -11.60 23.90 91.26
CA GLY A 329 -12.66 24.11 92.27
C GLY A 329 -12.22 24.64 93.65
N GLY A 330 -10.94 24.97 93.85
CA GLY A 330 -10.41 25.35 95.17
C GLY A 330 -10.38 24.18 96.18
N PRO A 331 -9.83 24.38 97.39
CA PRO A 331 -9.65 23.31 98.37
C PRO A 331 -11.00 22.73 98.82
N SER A 332 -11.18 21.41 98.65
CA SER A 332 -12.42 20.72 98.99
C SER A 332 -12.78 20.92 100.47
N ALA A 333 -14.07 20.95 100.80
CA ALA A 333 -14.52 21.00 102.20
C ALA A 333 -13.90 19.85 103.03
N LYS A 334 -13.63 18.72 102.37
CA LYS A 334 -12.94 17.56 102.94
C LYS A 334 -11.48 17.85 103.28
N LEU A 335 -10.74 18.55 102.42
CA LEU A 335 -9.36 18.96 102.70
C LEU A 335 -9.29 19.87 103.93
N LYS A 336 -10.20 20.83 104.06
CA LYS A 336 -10.28 21.72 105.23
C LYS A 336 -10.62 20.96 106.51
N GLU A 337 -11.53 19.99 106.42
CA GLU A 337 -11.89 19.11 107.55
C GLU A 337 -10.68 18.27 108.00
N LEU A 338 -9.96 17.65 107.06
CA LEU A 338 -8.76 16.86 107.35
C LEU A 338 -7.64 17.70 107.95
N GLN A 339 -7.43 18.93 107.44
CA GLN A 339 -6.47 19.88 108.00
C GLN A 339 -6.84 20.25 109.44
N ALA A 340 -8.10 20.58 109.69
CA ALA A 340 -8.58 20.89 111.04
C ALA A 340 -8.41 19.69 112.00
N GLU A 341 -8.62 18.45 111.52
CA GLU A 341 -8.39 17.25 112.33
C GLU A 341 -6.89 17.00 112.59
N ALA A 342 -6.03 17.28 111.61
CA ALA A 342 -4.57 17.20 111.78
C ALA A 342 -4.08 18.25 112.79
N ASP A 343 -4.56 19.49 112.71
CA ASP A 343 -4.22 20.58 113.63
C ASP A 343 -4.67 20.26 115.06
N ARG A 344 -5.90 19.76 115.23
CA ARG A 344 -6.40 19.29 116.54
C ARG A 344 -5.54 18.15 117.09
N THR A 345 -5.10 17.24 116.24
CA THR A 345 -4.23 16.13 116.64
C THR A 345 -2.83 16.64 117.03
N ALA A 346 -2.27 17.62 116.31
CA ALA A 346 -1.00 18.26 116.66
C ALA A 346 -1.09 19.03 117.99
N GLN A 347 -2.18 19.75 118.23
CA GLN A 347 -2.45 20.42 119.51
C GLN A 347 -2.63 19.42 120.65
N ALA A 348 -3.27 18.27 120.40
CA ALA A 348 -3.39 17.21 121.40
C ALA A 348 -2.03 16.58 121.74
N ILE A 349 -1.12 16.46 120.77
CA ILE A 349 0.27 16.03 121.01
C ILE A 349 0.98 17.07 121.87
N GLN A 350 0.87 18.37 121.56
CA GLN A 350 1.44 19.44 122.38
C GLN A 350 0.93 19.40 123.82
N GLY A 351 -0.37 19.26 124.03
CA GLY A 351 -0.97 19.18 125.36
C GLY A 351 -0.51 17.95 126.15
N ASN A 352 -0.34 16.81 125.48
CA ASN A 352 0.19 15.59 126.10
C ASN A 352 1.67 15.73 126.47
N VAL A 353 2.48 16.37 125.63
CA VAL A 353 3.90 16.67 125.91
C VAL A 353 4.04 17.65 127.07
N ASP A 354 3.22 18.71 127.11
CA ASP A 354 3.21 19.71 128.19
C ASP A 354 2.80 19.08 129.53
N SER A 355 1.76 18.22 129.53
CA SER A 355 1.28 17.51 130.72
C SER A 355 2.32 16.54 131.27
N TYR A 356 3.00 15.81 130.38
CA TYR A 356 4.09 14.90 130.76
C TYR A 356 5.29 15.66 131.34
N TYR A 357 5.63 16.82 130.78
CA TYR A 357 6.72 17.66 131.28
C TYR A 357 6.41 18.27 132.65
N ALA A 358 5.15 18.67 132.89
CA ALA A 358 4.70 19.21 134.18
C ALA A 358 4.76 18.17 135.32
N GLN A 359 4.59 16.88 135.01
CA GLN A 359 4.68 15.78 135.99
C GLN A 359 6.10 15.29 136.25
N SER A 360 7.09 15.62 135.41
CA SER A 360 8.41 14.98 135.41
C SER A 360 9.61 15.86 135.84
N ASN A 361 9.44 17.16 136.16
CA ASN A 361 10.55 18.02 136.61
C ASN A 361 10.40 18.50 138.06
N SER A 362 11.50 18.43 138.82
CA SER A 362 11.71 19.11 140.10
C SER A 362 12.33 20.51 139.88
N THR A 363 12.12 21.41 140.83
CA THR A 363 12.23 22.90 140.77
C THR A 363 13.58 23.55 140.43
N GLU A 364 14.59 22.84 139.89
CA GLU A 364 15.92 23.42 139.60
C GLU A 364 16.39 23.30 138.12
N GLY A 365 15.48 23.10 137.15
CA GLY A 365 15.82 23.05 135.72
C GLY A 365 15.36 24.29 134.92
N ILE A 366 16.25 24.84 134.08
CA ILE A 366 16.03 25.97 133.14
C ILE A 366 14.77 25.75 132.26
N PRO A 367 14.00 26.80 131.89
CA PRO A 367 12.74 26.65 131.16
C PRO A 367 12.92 26.09 129.74
N ASN A 368 12.55 24.82 129.51
CA ASN A 368 12.62 24.17 128.18
C ASN A 368 11.25 24.11 127.45
N LYS A 369 10.24 24.89 127.88
CA LYS A 369 8.89 24.88 127.24
C LYS A 369 8.94 25.31 125.77
N GLU A 370 9.79 26.27 125.44
CA GLU A 370 10.00 26.71 124.05
C GLU A 370 10.60 25.58 123.20
N MET A 371 11.57 24.84 123.73
CA MET A 371 12.18 23.69 123.04
C MET A 371 11.22 22.52 122.84
N LEU A 372 10.30 22.27 123.78
CA LEU A 372 9.26 21.25 123.59
C LEU A 372 8.23 21.67 122.54
N THR A 373 7.89 22.95 122.50
CA THR A 373 7.03 23.50 121.43
C THR A 373 7.73 23.39 120.07
N GLU A 374 9.01 23.75 120.00
CA GLU A 374 9.86 23.60 118.81
C GLU A 374 9.98 22.12 118.40
N TRP A 375 10.06 21.20 119.38
CA TRP A 375 10.08 19.75 119.13
C TRP A 375 8.79 19.23 118.51
N VAL A 376 7.63 19.57 119.08
CA VAL A 376 6.32 19.14 118.54
C VAL A 376 6.10 19.72 117.14
N GLN A 377 6.50 20.97 116.91
CA GLN A 377 6.45 21.61 115.59
C GLN A 377 7.36 20.89 114.59
N ALA A 378 8.62 20.68 114.92
CA ALA A 378 9.57 19.97 114.06
C ALA A 378 9.11 18.53 113.78
N MET A 379 8.60 17.82 114.79
CA MET A 379 8.10 16.46 114.66
C MET A 379 6.86 16.37 113.77
N THR A 380 5.92 17.30 113.92
CA THR A 380 4.72 17.41 113.07
C THR A 380 5.12 17.65 111.61
N GLN A 381 6.12 18.52 111.37
CA GLN A 381 6.65 18.78 110.03
C GLN A 381 7.35 17.54 109.44
N VAL A 382 8.14 16.80 110.23
CA VAL A 382 8.76 15.54 109.80
C VAL A 382 7.71 14.50 109.42
N GLU A 383 6.69 14.29 110.24
CA GLU A 383 5.63 13.32 109.93
C GLU A 383 4.75 13.74 108.76
N SER A 384 4.47 15.04 108.61
CA SER A 384 3.72 15.57 107.46
C SER A 384 4.50 15.39 106.17
N ASN A 385 5.77 15.81 106.14
CA ASN A 385 6.61 15.69 104.95
C ASN A 385 6.92 14.22 104.63
N ARG A 386 7.05 13.33 105.63
CA ARG A 386 7.19 11.88 105.39
C ARG A 386 5.96 11.29 104.70
N ALA A 387 4.76 11.64 105.19
CA ALA A 387 3.50 11.18 104.62
C ALA A 387 3.34 11.65 103.16
N LYS A 388 3.61 12.93 102.90
CA LYS A 388 3.64 13.51 101.54
C LYS A 388 4.63 12.77 100.64
N LEU A 389 5.87 12.56 101.07
CA LEU A 389 6.87 11.82 100.30
C LEU A 389 6.42 10.40 99.95
N SER A 390 5.75 9.70 100.88
CA SER A 390 5.25 8.35 100.63
C SER A 390 4.20 8.32 99.53
N VAL A 391 3.22 9.23 99.59
CA VAL A 391 2.17 9.38 98.58
C VAL A 391 2.77 9.75 97.22
N MET A 392 3.63 10.77 97.19
CA MET A 392 4.25 11.26 95.96
C MET A 392 5.15 10.22 95.30
N ARG A 393 5.92 9.44 96.07
CA ARG A 393 6.72 8.34 95.53
C ARG A 393 5.86 7.26 94.90
N LYS A 394 4.76 6.88 95.55
CA LYS A 394 3.82 5.91 95.00
C LYS A 394 3.24 6.43 93.68
N ARG A 395 2.79 7.69 93.65
CA ARG A 395 2.22 8.30 92.46
C ARG A 395 3.23 8.47 91.33
N LEU A 396 4.48 8.81 91.66
CA LEU A 396 5.56 8.89 90.69
C LEU A 396 5.86 7.52 90.05
N ALA A 397 5.83 6.44 90.84
CA ALA A 397 5.99 5.08 90.32
C ALA A 397 4.82 4.67 89.39
N GLU A 398 3.59 5.07 89.70
CA GLU A 398 2.42 4.85 88.82
C GLU A 398 2.59 5.59 87.48
N PHE A 399 3.01 6.86 87.51
CA PHE A 399 3.30 7.62 86.28
C PHE A 399 4.50 7.07 85.51
N ASP A 400 5.52 6.56 86.19
CA ASP A 400 6.67 5.94 85.53
C ASP A 400 6.27 4.67 84.77
N HIS A 401 5.43 3.82 85.39
CA HIS A 401 4.90 2.63 84.73
C HIS A 401 4.04 2.99 83.52
N GLU A 402 3.14 3.97 83.62
CA GLU A 402 2.32 4.41 82.48
C GLU A 402 3.17 5.05 81.38
N TYR A 403 4.20 5.82 81.74
CA TYR A 403 5.16 6.39 80.78
C TYR A 403 5.93 5.30 80.04
N GLN A 404 6.45 4.29 80.75
CA GLN A 404 7.15 3.15 80.14
C GLN A 404 6.23 2.33 79.22
N ARG A 405 4.96 2.18 79.59
CA ARG A 405 3.94 1.54 78.74
C ARG A 405 3.68 2.36 77.47
N MET A 406 3.57 3.69 77.58
CA MET A 406 3.24 4.56 76.44
C MET A 406 4.42 4.80 75.49
N ALA A 407 5.64 4.88 75.99
CA ALA A 407 6.83 5.18 75.21
C ALA A 407 7.00 4.36 73.90
N PRO A 408 6.87 3.01 73.90
CA PRO A 408 6.98 2.22 72.66
C PRO A 408 5.76 2.32 71.73
N LEU A 409 4.60 2.77 72.24
CA LEU A 409 3.36 2.85 71.45
C LEU A 409 3.42 3.97 70.41
N GLY A 410 4.12 5.08 70.70
CA GLY A 410 4.25 6.20 69.75
C GLY A 410 4.94 5.82 68.45
N ALA A 411 6.04 5.08 68.52
CA ALA A 411 6.77 4.62 67.32
C ALA A 411 5.91 3.66 66.48
N THR A 412 5.19 2.75 67.14
CA THR A 412 4.30 1.79 66.48
C THR A 412 3.12 2.51 65.82
N LEU A 413 2.48 3.44 66.53
CA LEU A 413 1.39 4.26 66.01
C LEU A 413 1.83 5.08 64.80
N GLN A 414 3.01 5.70 64.86
CA GLN A 414 3.55 6.48 63.74
C GLN A 414 3.83 5.60 62.52
N SER A 415 4.31 4.37 62.73
CA SER A 415 4.48 3.41 61.62
C SER A 415 3.14 3.03 60.99
N LEU A 416 2.12 2.74 61.79
CA LEU A 416 0.76 2.42 61.32
C LEU A 416 0.11 3.59 60.57
N LYS A 417 0.28 4.82 61.08
CA LYS A 417 -0.18 6.04 60.38
C LYS A 417 0.50 6.19 59.02
N ARG A 418 1.84 6.05 58.98
CA ARG A 418 2.61 6.13 57.72
C ARG A 418 2.21 5.03 56.72
N GLU A 419 1.92 3.82 57.20
CA GLU A 419 1.42 2.73 56.37
C GLU A 419 0.03 3.03 55.80
N THR A 420 -0.86 3.60 56.63
CA THR A 420 -2.18 4.08 56.19
C THR A 420 -2.04 5.17 55.12
N ASP A 421 -1.23 6.20 55.37
CA ASP A 421 -0.97 7.29 54.42
C ASP A 421 -0.37 6.78 53.10
N LEU A 422 0.54 5.80 53.15
CA LEU A 422 1.14 5.20 51.97
C LEU A 422 0.10 4.41 51.17
N ALA A 423 -0.71 3.59 51.85
CA ALA A 423 -1.78 2.83 51.21
C ALA A 423 -2.82 3.74 50.55
N GLU A 424 -3.20 4.85 51.20
CA GLU A 424 -4.11 5.85 50.64
C GLU A 424 -3.53 6.51 49.38
N LYS A 425 -2.25 6.89 49.41
CA LYS A 425 -1.56 7.45 48.24
C LYS A 425 -1.48 6.45 47.08
N GLU A 426 -1.18 5.19 47.36
CA GLU A 426 -1.21 4.12 46.36
C GLU A 426 -2.61 3.97 45.73
N TYR A 427 -3.66 3.99 46.56
CA TYR A 427 -5.05 3.93 46.10
C TYR A 427 -5.40 5.14 45.21
N MET A 428 -5.07 6.36 45.63
CA MET A 428 -5.36 7.57 44.86
C MET A 428 -4.58 7.60 43.53
N ALA A 429 -3.31 7.16 43.52
CA ALA A 429 -2.54 7.04 42.29
C ALA A 429 -3.16 6.03 41.33
N ALA A 430 -3.56 4.86 41.82
CA ALA A 430 -4.26 3.85 41.01
C ALA A 430 -5.61 4.37 40.48
N LEU A 431 -6.36 5.11 41.31
CA LEU A 431 -7.64 5.70 40.93
C LEU A 431 -7.48 6.79 39.86
N THR A 432 -6.49 7.67 39.99
CA THR A 432 -6.18 8.66 38.95
C THR A 432 -5.79 7.99 37.64
N SER A 433 -4.95 6.95 37.67
CA SER A 433 -4.61 6.19 36.47
C SER A 433 -5.82 5.47 35.85
N LEU A 434 -6.73 4.94 36.67
CA LEU A 434 -7.98 4.35 36.21
C LEU A 434 -8.86 5.40 35.51
N ASN A 435 -9.02 6.57 36.12
CA ASN A 435 -9.82 7.65 35.56
C ASN A 435 -9.22 8.19 34.25
N ALA A 436 -7.90 8.36 34.20
CA ALA A 436 -7.18 8.74 32.98
C ALA A 436 -7.36 7.68 31.87
N SER A 437 -7.27 6.39 32.22
CA SER A 437 -7.49 5.29 31.27
C SER A 437 -8.94 5.25 30.77
N LYS A 438 -9.93 5.49 31.64
CA LYS A 438 -11.35 5.58 31.26
C LYS A 438 -11.61 6.80 30.37
N ALA A 439 -11.03 7.94 30.68
CA ALA A 439 -11.13 9.15 29.86
C ALA A 439 -10.49 8.93 28.47
N SER A 440 -9.32 8.27 28.42
CA SER A 440 -8.67 7.87 27.17
C SER A 440 -9.57 6.93 26.36
N MET A 441 -10.16 5.90 26.99
CA MET A 441 -11.11 4.98 26.35
C MET A 441 -12.31 5.71 25.76
N GLN A 442 -12.92 6.61 26.52
CA GLN A 442 -14.06 7.41 26.06
C GLN A 442 -13.65 8.33 24.89
N ASN A 443 -12.47 8.96 24.98
CA ASN A 443 -11.95 9.78 23.89
C ASN A 443 -11.74 8.95 22.62
N THR A 444 -11.15 7.76 22.72
CA THR A 444 -11.03 6.82 21.60
C THR A 444 -12.40 6.44 21.04
N GLN A 445 -13.39 6.13 21.88
CA GLN A 445 -14.76 5.80 21.42
C GLN A 445 -15.47 6.96 20.71
N LEU A 446 -15.23 8.21 21.14
CA LEU A 446 -15.85 9.40 20.58
C LEU A 446 -15.17 9.89 19.28
N THR A 447 -13.83 9.87 19.24
CA THR A 447 -13.03 10.37 18.11
C THR A 447 -12.79 9.33 17.01
N SER A 448 -12.90 8.04 17.33
CA SER A 448 -12.63 6.92 16.41
C SER A 448 -13.84 6.47 15.57
N LYS A 449 -14.92 7.26 15.47
CA LYS A 449 -16.03 6.89 14.60
C LYS A 449 -15.64 7.11 13.15
N LEU A 450 -15.01 6.10 12.56
CA LEU A 450 -14.88 5.94 11.12
C LEU A 450 -16.28 6.09 10.51
N LYS A 451 -16.46 7.09 9.65
CA LYS A 451 -17.75 7.37 9.01
C LYS A 451 -17.65 7.08 7.53
N ILE A 452 -18.65 6.37 7.01
CA ILE A 452 -18.83 6.21 5.58
C ILE A 452 -19.32 7.56 5.05
N VAL A 453 -18.51 8.23 4.24
CA VAL A 453 -18.84 9.51 3.61
C VAL A 453 -19.66 9.26 2.37
N ASP A 454 -19.22 8.29 1.56
CA ASP A 454 -19.92 7.86 0.36
C ASP A 454 -20.05 6.33 0.38
N ALA A 455 -21.28 5.84 0.26
CA ALA A 455 -21.58 4.42 0.35
C ALA A 455 -21.21 3.70 -0.97
N PRO A 456 -20.91 2.40 -0.94
CA PRO A 456 -20.64 1.61 -2.14
C PRO A 456 -21.74 1.80 -3.19
N ASN A 457 -21.38 2.38 -4.33
CA ASN A 457 -22.28 2.62 -5.45
C ASN A 457 -22.42 1.37 -6.33
N MET A 458 -23.58 1.19 -6.98
CA MET A 458 -23.74 0.14 -7.98
C MET A 458 -23.27 0.66 -9.35
N PRO A 459 -22.22 0.11 -9.95
CA PRO A 459 -21.70 0.61 -11.22
C PRO A 459 -22.70 0.36 -12.35
N THR A 460 -23.10 1.43 -13.03
CA THR A 460 -24.05 1.38 -14.16
C THR A 460 -23.36 1.08 -15.50
N SER A 461 -22.05 1.30 -15.60
CA SER A 461 -21.25 1.02 -16.78
C SER A 461 -19.99 0.22 -16.43
N PRO A 462 -19.55 -0.71 -17.31
CA PRO A 462 -18.31 -1.43 -17.11
C PRO A 462 -17.09 -0.51 -17.28
N LYS A 463 -16.04 -0.74 -16.50
CA LYS A 463 -14.75 -0.02 -16.52
C LYS A 463 -13.97 -0.20 -17.83
N ASN A 464 -14.44 -1.05 -18.75
CA ASN A 464 -13.78 -1.42 -20.00
C ASN A 464 -13.68 -0.26 -21.03
N GLY A 465 -12.85 0.73 -20.75
CA GLY A 465 -12.41 1.75 -21.72
C GLY A 465 -11.36 1.25 -22.72
N LYS A 466 -10.93 -0.03 -22.62
CA LYS A 466 -9.82 -0.58 -23.40
C LYS A 466 -10.20 -1.04 -24.82
N LEU A 467 -11.47 -1.01 -25.20
CA LEU A 467 -11.89 -1.40 -26.56
C LEU A 467 -11.29 -0.51 -27.65
N LEU A 468 -11.36 0.82 -27.44
CA LEU A 468 -10.84 1.79 -28.40
C LEU A 468 -9.33 1.63 -28.64
N PRO A 469 -8.45 1.55 -27.63
CA PRO A 469 -7.02 1.35 -27.86
C PRO A 469 -6.70 0.00 -28.51
N ILE A 470 -7.42 -1.09 -28.20
CA ILE A 470 -7.19 -2.40 -28.83
C ILE A 470 -7.51 -2.35 -30.34
N VAL A 471 -8.64 -1.73 -30.72
CA VAL A 471 -9.04 -1.58 -32.12
C VAL A 471 -8.05 -0.70 -32.88
N LEU A 472 -7.63 0.42 -32.28
CA LEU A 472 -6.63 1.31 -32.87
C LEU A 472 -5.28 0.61 -33.07
N LEU A 473 -4.76 -0.09 -32.06
CA LEU A 473 -3.49 -0.82 -32.18
C LEU A 473 -3.57 -1.93 -33.24
N SER A 474 -4.67 -2.67 -33.29
CA SER A 474 -4.85 -3.77 -34.25
C SER A 474 -4.90 -3.26 -35.69
N SER A 475 -5.63 -2.16 -35.92
CA SER A 475 -5.73 -1.51 -37.23
C SER A 475 -4.37 -0.92 -37.65
N MET A 476 -3.71 -0.17 -36.76
CA MET A 476 -2.40 0.43 -37.03
C MET A 476 -1.32 -0.64 -37.27
N GLY A 477 -1.29 -1.70 -36.48
CA GLY A 477 -0.38 -2.84 -36.68
C GLY A 477 -0.61 -3.52 -38.03
N GLY A 478 -1.88 -3.72 -38.41
CA GLY A 478 -2.26 -4.23 -39.74
C GLY A 478 -1.75 -3.35 -40.88
N PHE A 479 -1.85 -2.03 -40.74
CA PHE A 479 -1.42 -1.07 -41.75
C PHE A 479 0.09 -1.15 -41.96
N VAL A 480 0.85 -1.11 -40.87
CA VAL A 480 2.31 -1.19 -40.90
C VAL A 480 2.78 -2.51 -41.51
N PHE A 481 2.13 -3.63 -41.15
CA PHE A 481 2.48 -4.95 -41.68
C PHE A 481 2.27 -5.04 -43.19
N VAL A 482 1.10 -4.61 -43.69
CA VAL A 482 0.80 -4.63 -45.13
C VAL A 482 1.68 -3.66 -45.90
N ALA A 483 1.92 -2.46 -45.39
CA ALA A 483 2.85 -1.52 -45.99
C ALA A 483 4.26 -2.11 -46.10
N GLY A 484 4.75 -2.73 -45.03
CA GLY A 484 6.04 -3.43 -45.02
C GLY A 484 6.10 -4.58 -46.04
N LEU A 485 5.04 -5.39 -46.14
CA LEU A 485 4.97 -6.52 -47.06
C LEU A 485 4.92 -6.07 -48.52
N VAL A 486 4.12 -5.05 -48.84
CA VAL A 486 4.02 -4.45 -50.19
C VAL A 486 5.37 -3.87 -50.59
N LEU A 487 6.00 -3.07 -49.73
CA LEU A 487 7.33 -2.50 -49.99
C LEU A 487 8.40 -3.61 -50.14
N GLY A 488 8.35 -4.64 -49.30
CA GLY A 488 9.26 -5.79 -49.36
C GLY A 488 9.17 -6.54 -50.68
N LEU A 489 7.95 -6.87 -51.13
CA LEU A 489 7.73 -7.49 -52.45
C LEU A 489 8.15 -6.57 -53.60
N GLY A 490 7.92 -5.26 -53.49
CA GLY A 490 8.38 -4.28 -54.47
C GLY A 490 9.91 -4.20 -54.60
N LEU A 491 10.65 -4.38 -53.49
CA LEU A 491 12.12 -4.43 -53.51
C LEU A 491 12.69 -5.70 -54.15
N LEU A 492 11.89 -6.78 -54.22
CA LEU A 492 12.28 -8.06 -54.82
C LEU A 492 12.00 -8.13 -56.33
N ASP A 493 11.21 -7.20 -56.90
CA ASP A 493 10.89 -7.16 -58.33
C ASP A 493 12.10 -6.64 -59.13
N LYS A 494 12.68 -7.50 -59.98
CA LYS A 494 13.84 -7.22 -60.86
C LYS A 494 13.45 -6.92 -62.32
N SER A 495 12.18 -6.58 -62.60
CA SER A 495 11.69 -6.35 -63.97
C SER A 495 12.24 -5.06 -64.60
N LEU A 496 12.47 -5.07 -65.93
CA LEU A 496 12.96 -3.96 -66.76
C LEU A 496 11.89 -2.88 -67.07
N LYS A 497 11.02 -2.56 -66.10
CA LYS A 497 9.80 -1.75 -66.34
C LYS A 497 10.08 -0.27 -66.62
N THR A 498 11.27 0.24 -66.32
CA THR A 498 11.64 1.63 -66.60
C THR A 498 12.80 1.70 -67.60
N PRO A 499 12.76 2.62 -68.58
CA PRO A 499 13.80 2.75 -69.59
C PRO A 499 15.18 3.01 -68.96
N ALA A 500 15.28 3.90 -67.98
CA ALA A 500 16.53 4.17 -67.29
C ALA A 500 17.10 2.94 -66.56
N ALA A 501 16.25 2.08 -65.96
CA ALA A 501 16.72 0.84 -65.33
C ALA A 501 17.10 -0.20 -66.38
N ALA A 502 16.39 -0.28 -67.49
CA ALA A 502 16.66 -1.22 -68.56
C ALA A 502 17.95 -0.88 -69.32
N ALA A 503 18.24 0.39 -69.60
CA ALA A 503 19.50 0.81 -70.22
C ALA A 503 20.70 0.44 -69.32
N ARG A 504 20.57 0.64 -68.00
CA ARG A 504 21.61 0.27 -67.02
C ARG A 504 21.78 -1.23 -66.87
N GLN A 505 20.68 -1.99 -66.89
CA GLN A 505 20.72 -3.45 -66.73
C GLN A 505 21.16 -4.16 -68.01
N ILE A 506 20.81 -3.67 -69.20
CA ILE A 506 21.15 -4.31 -70.47
C ILE A 506 22.54 -3.86 -70.95
N GLY A 507 22.95 -2.61 -70.65
CA GLY A 507 24.22 -2.04 -71.09
C GLY A 507 24.20 -1.50 -72.53
N LEU A 508 23.02 -1.31 -73.10
CA LEU A 508 22.78 -0.79 -74.44
C LEU A 508 21.89 0.46 -74.39
N PRO A 509 22.02 1.39 -75.35
CA PRO A 509 21.10 2.52 -75.48
C PRO A 509 19.69 2.02 -75.84
N ILE A 510 18.68 2.72 -75.31
CA ILE A 510 17.27 2.45 -75.64
C ILE A 510 16.87 3.40 -76.75
N ALA A 511 16.45 2.84 -77.89
CA ALA A 511 16.01 3.61 -79.04
C ALA A 511 14.56 4.08 -78.92
N GLY A 512 13.75 3.34 -78.17
CA GLY A 512 12.33 3.61 -78.03
C GLY A 512 11.63 2.59 -77.16
N VAL A 513 10.39 2.93 -76.81
CA VAL A 513 9.51 2.12 -75.98
C VAL A 513 8.20 1.90 -76.73
N LEU A 514 7.72 0.66 -76.70
CA LEU A 514 6.42 0.28 -77.22
C LEU A 514 5.54 -0.24 -76.08
N LEU A 515 4.35 0.36 -75.99
CA LEU A 515 3.38 0.07 -74.94
C LEU A 515 2.76 -1.31 -75.10
N ASP A 516 2.37 -1.92 -73.98
CA ASP A 516 1.67 -3.22 -73.96
C ASP A 516 0.28 -3.09 -74.59
N THR A 517 -0.04 -3.89 -75.61
CA THR A 517 -1.31 -3.87 -76.34
C THR A 517 -2.32 -4.92 -75.87
N HIS A 518 -2.03 -5.66 -74.78
CA HIS A 518 -2.95 -6.69 -74.27
C HIS A 518 -4.27 -6.17 -73.65
N ALA A 519 -4.50 -4.86 -73.59
CA ALA A 519 -5.77 -4.27 -73.22
C ALA A 519 -6.23 -3.26 -74.28
N THR A 520 -7.48 -3.37 -74.75
CA THR A 520 -8.09 -2.51 -75.78
C THR A 520 -7.80 -1.03 -75.51
N PRO A 521 -6.96 -0.35 -76.31
CA PRO A 521 -6.47 0.96 -75.91
C PRO A 521 -7.55 2.03 -76.14
N PRO A 522 -7.86 2.91 -75.16
CA PRO A 522 -8.50 4.19 -75.43
C PRO A 522 -7.71 5.00 -76.48
N LYS A 523 -8.38 5.84 -77.27
CA LYS A 523 -7.81 6.64 -78.39
C LYS A 523 -6.50 7.37 -78.08
N LEU A 524 -6.25 7.73 -76.82
CA LEU A 524 -5.04 8.41 -76.35
C LEU A 524 -3.78 7.52 -76.39
N LEU A 525 -3.91 6.21 -76.14
CA LEU A 525 -2.78 5.26 -76.16
C LEU A 525 -2.31 4.95 -77.59
N GLN A 526 -3.24 4.92 -78.56
CA GLN A 526 -2.89 4.77 -79.98
C GLN A 526 -2.04 5.95 -80.47
N ALA A 527 -2.36 7.17 -80.02
CA ALA A 527 -1.62 8.37 -80.40
C ALA A 527 -0.19 8.39 -79.82
N SER A 528 0.04 7.93 -78.59
CA SER A 528 1.41 7.86 -78.05
C SER A 528 2.21 6.72 -78.68
N GLN A 529 1.61 5.55 -78.90
CA GLN A 529 2.26 4.45 -79.63
C GLN A 529 2.69 4.84 -81.05
N GLN A 530 1.86 5.61 -81.76
CA GLN A 530 2.22 6.16 -83.08
C GLN A 530 3.37 7.16 -82.99
N ARG A 531 3.46 7.99 -81.94
CA ARG A 531 4.58 8.92 -81.73
C ARG A 531 5.89 8.17 -81.45
N SER A 532 5.86 7.12 -80.63
CA SER A 532 7.05 6.30 -80.34
C SER A 532 7.53 5.57 -81.61
N LEU A 533 6.60 5.06 -82.44
CA LEU A 533 6.93 4.51 -83.77
C LEU A 533 7.48 5.58 -84.73
N ASP A 534 6.91 6.79 -84.73
CA ASP A 534 7.43 7.92 -85.52
C ASP A 534 8.86 8.28 -85.14
N GLN A 535 9.19 8.29 -83.85
CA GLN A 535 10.54 8.53 -83.37
C GLN A 535 11.51 7.44 -83.84
N LEU A 536 11.11 6.16 -83.75
CA LEU A 536 11.93 5.04 -84.24
C LEU A 536 12.18 5.12 -85.75
N VAL A 537 11.15 5.39 -86.56
CA VAL A 537 11.31 5.54 -88.02
C VAL A 537 12.15 6.76 -88.38
N ARG A 538 11.97 7.89 -87.69
CA ARG A 538 12.84 9.07 -87.86
C ARG A 538 14.29 8.76 -87.49
N HIS A 539 14.52 7.96 -86.44
CA HIS A 539 15.86 7.51 -86.06
C HIS A 539 16.50 6.66 -87.16
N ILE A 540 15.75 5.71 -87.73
CA ILE A 540 16.20 4.92 -88.90
C ILE A 540 16.59 5.85 -90.06
N LEU A 541 15.73 6.82 -90.40
CA LEU A 541 15.99 7.75 -91.50
C LEU A 541 17.17 8.69 -91.23
N LEU A 542 17.38 9.13 -89.99
CA LEU A 542 18.55 9.91 -89.61
C LEU A 542 19.84 9.09 -89.80
N GLN A 543 19.85 7.84 -89.34
CA GLN A 543 20.99 6.95 -89.51
C GLN A 543 21.23 6.61 -90.98
N ALA A 544 20.17 6.39 -91.76
CA ALA A 544 20.25 6.10 -93.19
C ALA A 544 20.81 7.26 -94.02
N ASN A 545 20.58 8.50 -93.60
CA ASN A 545 21.03 9.70 -94.30
C ASN A 545 22.39 10.25 -93.79
N THR A 546 23.05 9.57 -92.84
CA THR A 546 24.36 9.97 -92.32
C THR A 546 25.48 9.21 -93.05
N PRO A 547 26.36 9.87 -93.84
CA PRO A 547 27.42 9.18 -94.59
C PRO A 547 28.52 8.60 -93.68
N PRO A 548 29.21 7.49 -94.05
CA PRO A 548 29.28 6.88 -95.38
C PRO A 548 28.67 5.47 -95.42
N ILE A 549 27.43 5.29 -95.92
CA ILE A 549 26.84 3.96 -96.12
C ILE A 549 26.11 3.90 -97.47
N SER A 550 26.30 2.77 -98.16
CA SER A 550 25.71 2.37 -99.44
C SER A 550 24.21 2.04 -99.30
N SER A 551 23.38 2.62 -100.17
CA SER A 551 21.99 2.19 -100.37
C SER A 551 21.96 0.76 -100.93
N PRO A 552 21.10 -0.15 -100.43
CA PRO A 552 20.04 0.07 -99.44
C PRO A 552 20.52 0.05 -97.97
N PHE A 553 19.86 0.82 -97.09
CA PHE A 553 20.13 0.81 -95.64
C PHE A 553 19.43 -0.38 -94.97
N VAL A 554 20.20 -1.31 -94.39
CA VAL A 554 19.68 -2.58 -93.88
C VAL A 554 19.55 -2.55 -92.36
N VAL A 555 18.34 -2.74 -91.85
CA VAL A 555 18.04 -2.79 -90.42
C VAL A 555 17.67 -4.21 -90.00
N GLY A 556 18.42 -4.76 -89.06
CA GLY A 556 18.09 -6.05 -88.44
C GLY A 556 17.17 -5.89 -87.25
N VAL A 557 16.09 -6.66 -87.19
CA VAL A 557 15.23 -6.78 -86.00
C VAL A 557 15.48 -8.14 -85.35
N LEU A 558 16.06 -8.13 -84.15
CA LEU A 558 16.51 -9.32 -83.43
C LEU A 558 15.86 -9.43 -82.05
N SER A 559 15.81 -10.65 -81.52
CA SER A 559 15.39 -10.95 -80.15
C SER A 559 16.28 -12.04 -79.54
N VAL A 560 16.43 -12.06 -78.22
CA VAL A 560 17.24 -13.07 -77.52
C VAL A 560 16.49 -14.42 -77.47
N GLN A 561 15.17 -14.38 -77.24
CA GLN A 561 14.27 -15.54 -77.13
C GLN A 561 13.10 -15.46 -78.12
N HIS A 562 12.37 -16.56 -78.28
CA HIS A 562 11.07 -16.55 -78.98
C HIS A 562 10.03 -15.72 -78.20
N GLN A 563 9.00 -15.25 -78.90
CA GLN A 563 7.88 -14.49 -78.33
C GLN A 563 8.26 -13.14 -77.67
N GLU A 564 9.32 -12.47 -78.15
CA GLU A 564 9.73 -11.12 -77.71
C GLU A 564 9.22 -10.01 -78.65
N SER A 565 8.07 -10.21 -79.29
CA SER A 565 7.40 -9.21 -80.15
C SER A 565 8.22 -8.65 -81.31
N LYS A 566 9.29 -9.35 -81.75
CA LYS A 566 10.13 -8.93 -82.89
C LYS A 566 9.37 -8.81 -84.21
N THR A 567 8.45 -9.72 -84.49
CA THR A 567 7.62 -9.70 -85.69
C THR A 567 6.67 -8.50 -85.66
N THR A 568 6.05 -8.23 -84.51
CA THR A 568 5.21 -7.05 -84.30
C THR A 568 5.99 -5.74 -84.47
N LEU A 569 7.24 -5.67 -83.97
CA LEU A 569 8.13 -4.53 -84.21
C LEU A 569 8.40 -4.32 -85.70
N CYS A 570 8.82 -5.38 -86.38
CA CYS A 570 9.22 -5.33 -87.78
C CYS A 570 8.04 -4.94 -88.68
N GLN A 571 6.85 -5.49 -88.41
CA GLN A 571 5.61 -5.14 -89.09
C GLN A 571 5.22 -3.69 -88.85
N ALA A 572 5.22 -3.22 -87.60
CA ALA A 572 4.87 -1.85 -87.26
C ALA A 572 5.83 -0.83 -87.88
N LEU A 573 7.14 -1.12 -87.89
CA LEU A 573 8.14 -0.29 -88.57
C LEU A 573 7.93 -0.30 -90.09
N ALA A 574 7.73 -1.46 -90.70
CA ALA A 574 7.50 -1.58 -92.14
C ALA A 574 6.26 -0.80 -92.60
N GLN A 575 5.15 -0.96 -91.88
CA GLN A 575 3.90 -0.25 -92.16
C GLN A 575 4.08 1.26 -91.97
N ARG A 576 4.76 1.70 -90.91
CA ARG A 576 4.95 3.13 -90.64
C ARG A 576 5.91 3.78 -91.63
N CYS A 577 6.99 3.11 -92.02
CA CYS A 577 7.87 3.58 -93.10
C CYS A 577 7.11 3.76 -94.42
N HIS A 578 6.25 2.80 -94.77
CA HIS A 578 5.39 2.90 -95.96
C HIS A 578 4.42 4.09 -95.88
N GLN A 579 3.76 4.29 -94.74
CA GLN A 579 2.88 5.44 -94.49
C GLN A 579 3.61 6.80 -94.57
N MET A 580 4.91 6.82 -94.21
CA MET A 580 5.77 8.01 -94.32
C MET A 580 6.37 8.21 -95.72
N GLY A 581 6.03 7.35 -96.69
CA GLY A 581 6.51 7.44 -98.08
C GLY A 581 7.90 6.87 -98.33
N VAL A 582 8.46 6.13 -97.38
CA VAL A 582 9.78 5.49 -97.49
C VAL A 582 9.65 4.15 -98.20
N GLN A 583 10.36 3.98 -99.32
CA GLN A 583 10.40 2.74 -100.08
C GLN A 583 11.11 1.64 -99.27
N THR A 584 10.31 0.78 -98.62
CA THR A 584 10.77 -0.19 -97.62
C THR A 584 10.42 -1.61 -98.03
N LEU A 585 11.39 -2.52 -97.90
CA LEU A 585 11.21 -3.96 -98.11
C LEU A 585 11.37 -4.70 -96.78
N ALA A 586 10.39 -5.52 -96.39
CA ALA A 586 10.47 -6.31 -95.17
C ALA A 586 10.70 -7.80 -95.47
N LEU A 587 11.68 -8.40 -94.80
CA LEU A 587 12.09 -9.80 -94.93
C LEU A 587 11.81 -10.55 -93.63
N TYR A 588 11.00 -11.61 -93.72
CA TYR A 588 10.57 -12.42 -92.58
C TYR A 588 11.07 -13.86 -92.70
N PRO A 589 11.45 -14.53 -91.59
CA PRO A 589 11.72 -15.95 -91.61
C PRO A 589 10.40 -16.72 -91.84
N ASP A 590 10.40 -17.70 -92.73
CA ASP A 590 9.22 -18.52 -93.04
C ASP A 590 8.91 -19.44 -91.85
N THR A 591 8.10 -18.94 -90.92
CA THR A 591 7.58 -19.67 -89.76
C THR A 591 6.04 -19.76 -89.88
N ASN A 592 5.47 -20.89 -89.48
CA ASN A 592 4.04 -21.19 -89.67
C ASN A 592 3.06 -20.27 -88.90
N ASP A 593 3.57 -19.33 -88.09
CA ASP A 593 2.78 -18.46 -87.19
C ASP A 593 2.50 -17.04 -87.74
N THR A 594 3.05 -16.67 -88.90
CA THR A 594 2.79 -15.35 -89.50
C THR A 594 1.52 -15.37 -90.36
N SER A 595 0.36 -15.11 -89.75
CA SER A 595 -0.92 -14.99 -90.45
C SER A 595 -1.73 -13.74 -90.06
N GLU A 596 -2.25 -13.08 -91.10
CA GLU A 596 -3.38 -12.13 -91.13
C GLU A 596 -3.14 -10.69 -90.62
N THR A 597 -2.51 -9.84 -91.46
CA THR A 597 -2.68 -8.36 -91.63
C THR A 597 -1.35 -7.66 -92.02
N LEU A 598 -0.88 -7.88 -93.25
CA LEU A 598 0.34 -7.24 -93.77
C LEU A 598 -0.02 -6.30 -94.93
N GLU A 599 0.09 -4.99 -94.73
CA GLU A 599 -0.21 -3.95 -95.73
C GLU A 599 1.02 -3.48 -96.53
N SER A 600 2.23 -3.99 -96.23
CA SER A 600 3.52 -3.55 -96.81
C SER A 600 4.22 -4.65 -97.64
N PRO A 601 5.13 -4.29 -98.58
CA PRO A 601 5.86 -5.25 -99.41
C PRO A 601 6.70 -6.19 -98.55
N SER A 602 6.40 -7.49 -98.58
CA SER A 602 7.00 -8.48 -97.70
C SER A 602 7.46 -9.74 -98.44
N LEU A 603 8.66 -10.20 -98.09
CA LEU A 603 9.32 -11.39 -98.62
C LEU A 603 9.62 -12.37 -97.49
N PHE A 604 9.47 -13.66 -97.75
CA PHE A 604 9.70 -14.72 -96.77
C PHE A 604 10.91 -15.57 -97.15
N TYR A 605 11.85 -15.77 -96.23
CA TYR A 605 13.07 -16.53 -96.45
C TYR A 605 13.20 -17.71 -95.47
N SER A 606 13.83 -18.80 -95.91
CA SER A 606 14.15 -19.92 -95.02
C SER A 606 15.45 -19.62 -94.25
N ALA A 607 15.35 -19.40 -92.94
CA ALA A 607 16.48 -19.05 -92.10
C ALA A 607 17.53 -20.18 -92.01
N GLU A 608 17.11 -21.45 -91.98
CA GLU A 608 18.00 -22.61 -91.92
C GLU A 608 18.85 -22.74 -93.18
N VAL A 609 18.22 -22.57 -94.35
CA VAL A 609 18.90 -22.65 -95.66
C VAL A 609 19.83 -21.45 -95.83
N ALA A 610 19.39 -20.25 -95.46
CA ALA A 610 20.20 -19.04 -95.49
C ALA A 610 21.44 -19.16 -94.61
N ALA A 611 21.31 -19.73 -93.41
CA ALA A 611 22.42 -19.93 -92.50
C ALA A 611 23.39 -21.02 -92.97
N ALA A 612 22.89 -22.14 -93.51
CA ALA A 612 23.73 -23.22 -94.01
C ALA A 612 24.55 -22.82 -95.25
N ARG A 613 23.99 -21.97 -96.11
CA ARG A 613 24.64 -21.51 -97.35
C ARG A 613 25.40 -20.19 -97.21
N GLY A 614 25.21 -19.48 -96.10
CA GLY A 614 25.89 -18.21 -95.83
C GLY A 614 25.43 -17.07 -96.75
N TRP A 615 24.13 -17.04 -97.10
CA TRP A 615 23.58 -16.07 -98.05
C TRP A 615 23.85 -14.62 -97.64
N LEU A 616 24.19 -13.80 -98.63
CA LEU A 616 24.22 -12.34 -98.52
C LEU A 616 22.84 -11.74 -98.82
N LEU A 617 22.65 -10.44 -98.58
CA LEU A 617 21.35 -9.77 -98.75
C LEU A 617 20.73 -9.97 -100.13
N ASP A 618 21.50 -9.83 -101.20
CA ASP A 618 21.01 -9.96 -102.57
C ASP A 618 20.53 -11.40 -102.87
N GLU A 619 21.27 -12.39 -102.36
CA GLU A 619 20.92 -13.81 -102.50
C GLU A 619 19.68 -14.16 -101.66
N LEU A 620 19.54 -13.53 -100.50
CA LEU A 620 18.36 -13.70 -99.65
C LEU A 620 17.11 -13.15 -100.35
N ILE A 621 17.18 -11.95 -100.94
CA ILE A 621 16.06 -11.33 -101.65
C ILE A 621 15.66 -12.15 -102.88
N GLN A 622 16.63 -12.64 -103.65
CA GLN A 622 16.36 -13.45 -104.85
C GLN A 622 15.72 -14.81 -104.55
N ASN A 623 16.09 -15.44 -103.44
CA ASN A 623 15.57 -16.75 -103.05
C ASN A 623 14.38 -16.66 -102.08
N ALA A 624 13.95 -15.45 -101.70
CA ALA A 624 12.79 -15.25 -100.87
C ALA A 624 11.50 -15.36 -101.69
N VAL A 625 10.47 -15.94 -101.09
CA VAL A 625 9.16 -16.11 -101.72
C VAL A 625 8.30 -14.88 -101.44
N PRO A 626 7.83 -14.16 -102.48
CA PRO A 626 6.83 -13.11 -102.29
C PRO A 626 5.50 -13.74 -101.93
N LYS A 627 4.93 -13.36 -100.78
CA LYS A 627 3.53 -13.70 -100.45
C LYS A 627 2.55 -12.61 -100.87
N HIS A 628 2.96 -11.33 -100.93
CA HIS A 628 2.17 -10.19 -101.40
C HIS A 628 3.07 -9.18 -102.16
N MET A 629 3.32 -9.44 -103.46
CA MET A 629 3.84 -8.44 -104.40
C MET A 629 2.96 -8.50 -105.66
N GLU A 630 2.33 -7.39 -106.03
CA GLU A 630 1.94 -7.16 -107.42
C GLU A 630 3.22 -6.96 -108.26
N GLU A 631 3.17 -7.37 -109.52
CA GLU A 631 4.30 -7.57 -110.43
C GLU A 631 5.44 -6.56 -110.35
N ALA A 632 6.66 -7.09 -110.45
CA ALA A 632 7.93 -6.40 -110.42
C ALA A 632 7.94 -5.09 -111.24
N SER A 633 8.18 -3.98 -110.54
CA SER A 633 8.88 -2.81 -111.07
C SER A 633 9.84 -2.36 -110.00
N SER A 634 11.12 -2.74 -110.10
CA SER A 634 12.17 -2.38 -109.14
C SER A 634 12.22 -0.87 -108.90
N PRO A 635 11.75 -0.34 -107.75
CA PRO A 635 12.10 1.00 -107.34
C PRO A 635 13.37 0.88 -106.49
N GLN A 636 14.19 1.92 -106.43
CA GLN A 636 15.32 1.97 -105.51
C GLN A 636 14.83 1.81 -104.07
N VAL A 637 14.92 0.59 -103.52
CA VAL A 637 14.59 0.32 -102.12
C VAL A 637 15.59 1.10 -101.26
N GLN A 638 15.08 1.98 -100.41
CA GLN A 638 15.93 2.82 -99.56
C GLN A 638 16.25 2.12 -98.23
N VAL A 639 15.29 1.39 -97.67
CA VAL A 639 15.42 0.70 -96.39
C VAL A 639 14.98 -0.76 -96.53
N VAL A 640 15.81 -1.69 -96.04
CA VAL A 640 15.48 -3.11 -95.95
C VAL A 640 15.40 -3.51 -94.49
N LEU A 641 14.24 -3.97 -94.04
CA LEU A 641 14.02 -4.50 -92.69
C LEU A 641 14.12 -6.02 -92.73
N VAL A 642 15.02 -6.60 -91.94
CA VAL A 642 15.22 -8.06 -91.87
C VAL A 642 14.90 -8.54 -90.45
N GLU A 643 13.84 -9.33 -90.30
CA GLU A 643 13.60 -10.06 -89.05
C GLU A 643 14.51 -11.29 -88.99
N PHE A 644 15.21 -11.47 -87.87
CA PHE A 644 16.01 -12.66 -87.60
C PHE A 644 15.28 -13.61 -86.64
N PRO A 645 15.55 -14.92 -86.73
CA PRO A 645 15.08 -15.86 -85.73
C PRO A 645 15.77 -15.60 -84.37
N ALA A 646 15.22 -16.15 -83.28
CA ALA A 646 15.68 -15.84 -81.93
C ALA A 646 17.15 -16.26 -81.71
N LEU A 647 17.97 -15.37 -81.16
CA LEU A 647 19.42 -15.53 -81.08
C LEU A 647 19.88 -16.78 -80.32
N ARG A 648 19.09 -17.25 -79.34
CA ARG A 648 19.44 -18.41 -78.51
C ARG A 648 18.93 -19.74 -79.08
N GLU A 649 17.82 -19.71 -79.79
CA GLU A 649 17.01 -20.92 -80.06
C GLU A 649 17.04 -21.32 -81.53
N SER A 650 17.67 -20.52 -82.40
CA SER A 650 17.69 -20.76 -83.84
C SER A 650 19.05 -20.46 -84.46
N ILE A 651 19.33 -21.10 -85.59
CA ILE A 651 20.56 -20.88 -86.36
C ILE A 651 20.46 -19.52 -87.07
N LEU A 652 21.47 -18.67 -86.90
CA LEU A 652 21.49 -17.31 -87.46
C LEU A 652 22.19 -17.27 -88.82
N PRO A 653 21.62 -16.60 -89.84
CA PRO A 653 22.31 -16.33 -91.09
C PRO A 653 23.38 -15.23 -90.92
N VAL A 654 24.58 -15.64 -90.50
CA VAL A 654 25.71 -14.74 -90.18
C VAL A 654 26.18 -13.90 -91.38
N GLY A 655 25.96 -14.38 -92.61
CA GLY A 655 26.29 -13.64 -93.84
C GLY A 655 25.62 -12.26 -93.89
N ILE A 656 24.35 -12.20 -93.50
CA ILE A 656 23.54 -10.96 -93.50
C ILE A 656 23.90 -10.07 -92.31
N LEU A 657 24.25 -10.65 -91.15
CA LEU A 657 24.62 -9.88 -89.94
C LEU A 657 25.77 -8.90 -90.17
N ARG A 658 26.67 -9.20 -91.12
CA ARG A 658 27.81 -8.34 -91.49
C ARG A 658 27.43 -7.18 -92.41
N GLN A 659 26.29 -7.26 -93.08
CA GLN A 659 25.76 -6.25 -94.00
C GLN A 659 24.69 -5.37 -93.36
N LEU A 660 24.35 -5.62 -92.09
CA LEU A 660 23.43 -4.76 -91.34
C LEU A 660 24.08 -3.40 -91.09
N SER A 661 23.34 -2.34 -91.36
CA SER A 661 23.71 -0.98 -91.04
C SER A 661 23.30 -0.60 -89.62
N PHE A 662 22.23 -1.22 -89.11
CA PHE A 662 21.67 -0.93 -87.78
C PHE A 662 20.89 -2.13 -87.22
N ILE A 663 20.85 -2.29 -85.89
CA ILE A 663 20.13 -3.39 -85.23
C ILE A 663 19.19 -2.85 -84.15
N PHE A 664 17.91 -3.24 -84.23
CA PHE A 664 16.99 -3.16 -83.11
C PHE A 664 16.90 -4.50 -82.39
N LEU A 665 17.16 -4.49 -81.09
CA LEU A 665 16.94 -5.61 -80.19
C LEU A 665 15.60 -5.44 -79.47
N ALA A 666 14.61 -6.25 -79.82
CA ALA A 666 13.32 -6.26 -79.16
C ALA A 666 13.43 -6.99 -77.79
N VAL A 667 13.12 -6.28 -76.70
CA VAL A 667 13.21 -6.82 -75.34
C VAL A 667 11.91 -6.56 -74.58
N PRO A 668 11.26 -7.59 -74.00
CA PRO A 668 10.06 -7.39 -73.20
C PRO A 668 10.40 -6.83 -71.80
N ALA A 669 9.75 -5.74 -71.42
CA ALA A 669 9.98 -4.99 -70.16
C ALA A 669 9.51 -5.75 -68.90
N ASN A 670 8.64 -6.75 -69.08
CA ASN A 670 8.12 -7.61 -68.01
C ASN A 670 9.07 -8.79 -67.67
N ARG A 671 10.17 -8.96 -68.43
CA ARG A 671 11.12 -10.05 -68.27
C ARG A 671 12.35 -9.59 -67.47
N PRO A 672 12.87 -10.40 -66.53
CA PRO A 672 14.16 -10.14 -65.89
C PRO A 672 15.31 -10.42 -66.85
N TRP A 673 16.28 -9.50 -66.95
CA TRP A 673 17.50 -9.67 -67.74
C TRP A 673 18.47 -10.61 -67.04
N ARG A 674 18.82 -11.74 -67.65
CA ARG A 674 19.69 -12.77 -67.05
C ARG A 674 21.13 -12.65 -67.57
N LEU A 675 22.07 -13.23 -66.85
CA LEU A 675 23.48 -13.30 -67.26
C LEU A 675 23.66 -13.95 -68.65
N THR A 676 22.83 -14.94 -68.97
CA THR A 676 22.82 -15.60 -70.28
C THR A 676 22.39 -14.65 -71.40
N ASP A 677 21.53 -13.67 -71.11
CA ASP A 677 21.05 -12.70 -72.10
C ASP A 677 22.17 -11.70 -72.43
N HIS A 678 22.90 -11.24 -71.41
CA HIS A 678 24.13 -10.47 -71.61
C HIS A 678 25.14 -11.19 -72.50
N GLN A 679 25.42 -12.47 -72.22
CA GLN A 679 26.36 -13.24 -73.03
C GLN A 679 25.89 -13.39 -74.48
N THR A 680 24.58 -13.56 -74.72
CA THR A 680 24.02 -13.62 -76.08
C THR A 680 24.18 -12.30 -76.82
N VAL A 681 23.90 -11.16 -76.16
CA VAL A 681 24.07 -9.83 -76.75
C VAL A 681 25.54 -9.50 -77.01
N GLU A 682 26.45 -9.86 -76.12
CA GLU A 682 27.90 -9.68 -76.33
C GLU A 682 28.40 -10.51 -77.53
N ARG A 683 27.90 -11.75 -77.71
CA ARG A 683 28.20 -12.56 -78.90
C ARG A 683 27.65 -11.92 -80.18
N LEU A 684 26.46 -11.32 -80.14
CA LEU A 684 25.91 -10.58 -81.26
C LEU A 684 26.79 -9.38 -81.62
N ARG A 685 27.20 -8.57 -80.63
CA ARG A 685 28.10 -7.42 -80.82
C ARG A 685 29.47 -7.82 -81.37
N ALA A 686 29.94 -9.03 -81.06
CA ALA A 686 31.17 -9.56 -81.65
C ALA A 686 31.00 -10.03 -83.11
N ALA A 687 29.78 -10.37 -83.52
CA ALA A 687 29.47 -10.92 -84.85
C ALA A 687 29.12 -9.85 -85.91
N THR A 688 28.83 -8.62 -85.50
CA THR A 688 28.43 -7.50 -86.37
C THR A 688 29.12 -6.20 -85.96
N THR A 689 29.37 -5.32 -86.91
CA THR A 689 29.86 -3.95 -86.66
C THR A 689 28.74 -2.92 -86.54
N ALA A 690 27.49 -3.33 -86.75
CA ALA A 690 26.33 -2.45 -86.66
C ALA A 690 26.05 -2.03 -85.20
N PRO A 691 25.64 -0.77 -84.96
CA PRO A 691 25.14 -0.36 -83.65
C PRO A 691 23.88 -1.14 -83.27
N VAL A 692 23.81 -1.57 -82.01
CA VAL A 692 22.69 -2.32 -81.44
C VAL A 692 21.98 -1.43 -80.43
N GLU A 693 20.70 -1.15 -80.68
CA GLU A 693 19.87 -0.39 -79.76
C GLU A 693 18.64 -1.19 -79.34
N VAL A 694 18.16 -0.96 -78.12
CA VAL A 694 17.07 -1.73 -77.52
C VAL A 694 15.73 -1.04 -77.74
N VAL A 695 14.73 -1.82 -78.15
CA VAL A 695 13.33 -1.40 -78.13
C VAL A 695 12.62 -2.20 -77.05
N LEU A 696 12.12 -1.50 -76.02
CA LEU A 696 11.42 -2.13 -74.92
C LEU A 696 9.94 -2.32 -75.23
N PHE A 697 9.44 -3.53 -75.06
CA PHE A 697 8.04 -3.89 -75.27
C PHE A 697 7.30 -4.06 -73.96
N GLY A 698 6.06 -3.60 -73.88
CA GLY A 698 5.20 -3.85 -72.73
C GLY A 698 5.44 -2.91 -71.55
N VAL A 699 5.97 -1.71 -71.81
CA VAL A 699 6.16 -0.68 -70.77
C VAL A 699 4.81 -0.03 -70.46
N ALA A 700 4.56 0.26 -69.19
CA ALA A 700 3.34 0.94 -68.78
C ALA A 700 3.38 2.42 -69.24
N PRO A 701 2.25 3.00 -69.68
CA PRO A 701 2.16 4.34 -70.29
C PRO A 701 2.65 5.51 -69.42
N GLN A 702 2.91 5.25 -68.13
CA GLN A 702 3.42 6.22 -67.18
C GLN A 702 4.94 6.47 -67.28
N HIS A 703 5.65 5.69 -68.11
CA HIS A 703 7.10 5.81 -68.33
C HIS A 703 7.46 6.10 -69.80
N ASP A 704 6.48 6.45 -70.63
CA ASP A 704 6.68 6.78 -72.05
C ASP A 704 7.43 8.12 -72.20
N ASP A 705 7.25 9.06 -71.26
CA ASP A 705 7.90 10.39 -71.26
C ASP A 705 9.40 10.37 -70.86
N GLU A 706 9.97 9.21 -70.52
CA GLU A 706 11.37 9.07 -70.07
C GLU A 706 12.38 8.74 -71.19
N VAL A 707 11.94 8.59 -72.45
CA VAL A 707 12.77 8.15 -73.59
C VAL A 707 12.95 9.20 -74.67
#